data_AF-A0A933Z724-F1
#
_entry.id   AF-A0A933Z724-F1
#
_cell.length_a   1.000
_cell.length_b   1.000
_cell.length_c   1.000
_cell.angle_alpha   90.00
_cell.angle_beta   90.00
_cell.angle_gamma   90.00
#
_symmetry.space_group_name_H-M   'P 1'
#
loop_
_entity.id
_entity.type
_entity.pdbx_description
1 polymer ?
#
loop_
_entity_poly.entity_id
_entity_poly.type
_entity_poly.pdbx_seq_one_letter_code
_entity_poly.pdbx_strand_id
1 'polypeptide(L)'
;MTRANHRAELLAPAGDRASLQAALLAGADAVYLGGTRFNARAGASNFDADGLKWARRVTRRLGRRLYVTFNSILFEREWPWVEADLDFLEELQPDAIIVQDLGLLETLHRRQSRLPRHLSTQAAWDGAGGASLLRDLGVERVILPRETPLEDIVRLIDHAPFEIETFVHGAHCYSVSGRCHWSVHLGPRSGNRGNCAQPCRRLYESEGRPAAPAFSPKDLRLIARANELSRIGVAALKIEGRLKNARTIRRVVAAYRAVLDGKATPQEMADELDLAFSREWCEGFLDGPPKSWRTQGSVGHLGLRVGEVLEPANAAGRMLIDAQRPLREGMGLSWNEPGAERDGRRGGVLVWVSAERGRVEARLRGPGPSRSGIVLYATASATQDDPTEGWNPAWDCTGLTLQLEGRVGSMLQCHYDAEGRRGTVQSEATLQASRGGGLEDIVRERFQVLNEAFAVDRLDTSLLEPGLFLPPSALKALRRAVVEALQSAPSASSPSPEPMQQAPEAEGTAADYSIRIYQQEHVDAFLREPAPPLGWVLPLACAQRGHPTPARYWIPWVSGPGSVEAIASKLESLPDAELLCFSWEALDLARRFPRHRFAVDGAFNVSNARAAQVLARAGVGFDVGLEAPGALAGAQRVVRVNPLVSSSRFPPPEDGARSFRNDCGDVFHLHSLGGAYGLFLERWPDRLPPGTGPIRVDAWVPPGESVAIFAQRLRDWLLSAPRACA
;
A
#
# COMPACT_ATOMS: atom_id res chain seq x y z
N MET A 1 12.92 30.96 -0.54
CA MET A 1 14.16 30.18 -0.66
C MET A 1 14.01 29.25 -1.84
N THR A 2 14.84 29.37 -2.86
CA THR A 2 14.77 28.53 -4.07
C THR A 2 15.08 27.07 -3.70
N ARG A 3 14.12 26.16 -3.93
CA ARG A 3 14.18 24.70 -3.66
C ARG A 3 15.22 23.94 -4.49
N ALA A 4 16.18 24.64 -5.11
CA ALA A 4 17.09 24.11 -6.12
C ALA A 4 18.03 22.98 -5.63
N ASN A 5 18.20 22.81 -4.32
CA ASN A 5 19.02 21.75 -3.70
C ASN A 5 18.21 20.68 -2.95
N HIS A 6 16.88 20.62 -3.11
CA HIS A 6 16.08 19.58 -2.48
C HIS A 6 16.32 18.22 -3.15
N ARG A 7 16.89 17.28 -2.40
CA ARG A 7 17.05 15.88 -2.81
C ARG A 7 15.98 15.04 -2.13
N ALA A 8 15.01 14.58 -2.91
CA ALA A 8 13.97 13.68 -2.42
C ALA A 8 14.56 12.34 -1.98
N GLU A 9 14.01 11.78 -0.91
CA GLU A 9 14.29 10.42 -0.44
C GLU A 9 13.78 9.39 -1.44
N LEU A 10 14.62 8.43 -1.87
CA LEU A 10 14.16 7.28 -2.64
C LEU A 10 13.65 6.18 -1.69
N LEU A 11 12.33 6.01 -1.62
CA LEU A 11 11.68 5.08 -0.71
C LEU A 11 11.27 3.77 -1.40
N ALA A 12 11.90 2.67 -0.99
CA ALA A 12 11.70 1.35 -1.58
C ALA A 12 10.80 0.43 -0.74
N PRO A 13 9.99 -0.45 -1.36
CA PRO A 13 9.22 -1.47 -0.65
C PRO A 13 10.10 -2.67 -0.26
N ALA A 14 9.78 -3.29 0.88
CA ALA A 14 10.30 -4.61 1.24
C ALA A 14 9.16 -5.54 1.70
N GLY A 15 8.94 -6.63 0.96
CA GLY A 15 7.98 -7.68 1.34
C GLY A 15 8.57 -8.79 2.21
N ASP A 16 9.89 -8.95 2.13
CA ASP A 16 10.68 -9.96 2.83
C ASP A 16 12.13 -9.47 3.02
N ARG A 17 12.94 -10.28 3.70
CA ARG A 17 14.34 -10.02 4.01
C ARG A 17 15.18 -9.77 2.75
N ALA A 18 15.07 -10.63 1.74
CA ALA A 18 15.84 -10.53 0.51
C ALA A 18 15.53 -9.23 -0.26
N SER A 19 14.26 -8.82 -0.27
CA SER A 19 13.82 -7.58 -0.92
C SER A 19 14.32 -6.34 -0.18
N LEU A 20 14.40 -6.39 1.15
CA LEU A 20 15.04 -5.33 1.94
C LEU A 20 16.52 -5.21 1.59
N GLN A 21 17.25 -6.34 1.61
CA GLN A 21 18.67 -6.38 1.25
C GLN A 21 18.91 -5.81 -0.16
N ALA A 22 18.12 -6.28 -1.13
CA ALA A 22 18.16 -5.80 -2.51
C ALA A 22 17.91 -4.29 -2.64
N ALA A 23 16.92 -3.75 -1.91
CA ALA A 23 16.62 -2.32 -1.91
C ALA A 23 17.79 -1.49 -1.36
N LEU A 24 18.38 -1.91 -0.24
CA LEU A 24 19.49 -1.20 0.39
C LEU A 24 20.75 -1.25 -0.47
N LEU A 25 21.08 -2.41 -1.05
CA LEU A 25 22.21 -2.58 -1.98
C LEU A 25 22.03 -1.72 -3.25
N ALA A 26 20.80 -1.58 -3.73
CA ALA A 26 20.48 -0.76 -4.89
C ALA A 26 20.50 0.76 -4.60
N GLY A 27 20.70 1.17 -3.35
CA GLY A 27 20.84 2.57 -2.95
C GLY A 27 19.54 3.26 -2.58
N ALA A 28 18.55 2.53 -2.05
CA ALA A 28 17.40 3.15 -1.40
C ALA A 28 17.84 3.99 -0.18
N ASP A 29 17.24 5.17 -0.01
CA ASP A 29 17.49 6.04 1.14
C ASP A 29 16.66 5.60 2.36
N ALA A 30 15.49 5.03 2.07
CA ALA A 30 14.57 4.48 3.06
C ALA A 30 13.87 3.22 2.52
N VAL A 31 13.42 2.36 3.43
CA VAL A 31 12.59 1.20 3.13
C VAL A 31 11.28 1.22 3.91
N TYR A 32 10.20 0.76 3.30
CA TYR A 32 8.94 0.51 4.00
C TYR A 32 8.50 -0.95 3.91
N LEU A 33 8.02 -1.47 5.04
CA LEU A 33 7.62 -2.87 5.21
C LEU A 33 6.42 -2.97 6.17
N GLY A 34 5.83 -4.15 6.28
CA GLY A 34 4.74 -4.41 7.23
C GLY A 34 5.09 -5.48 8.25
N GLY A 35 4.51 -5.34 9.44
CA GLY A 35 4.45 -6.41 10.42
C GLY A 35 3.54 -7.55 9.97
N THR A 36 3.35 -8.55 10.81
CA THR A 36 2.42 -9.68 10.55
C THR A 36 0.95 -9.25 10.55
N ARG A 37 0.62 -8.13 11.18
CA ARG A 37 -0.74 -7.58 11.30
C ARG A 37 -0.88 -6.18 10.70
N PHE A 38 -2.13 -5.74 10.58
CA PHE A 38 -2.58 -4.36 10.32
C PHE A 38 -1.94 -3.59 9.15
N ASN A 39 -1.58 -4.28 8.08
CA ASN A 39 -0.99 -3.67 6.90
C ASN A 39 -1.74 -4.04 5.62
N ALA A 40 -1.65 -3.17 4.61
CA ALA A 40 -2.37 -3.33 3.36
C ALA A 40 -1.74 -4.30 2.34
N ARG A 41 -0.89 -5.25 2.78
CA ARG A 41 -0.34 -6.32 1.96
C ARG A 41 -0.20 -7.62 2.78
N ALA A 42 -1.34 -8.17 3.20
CA ALA A 42 -1.42 -9.41 3.97
C ALA A 42 -0.79 -10.62 3.24
N GLY A 43 -0.76 -10.62 1.91
CA GLY A 43 -0.14 -11.68 1.10
C GLY A 43 1.39 -11.60 0.94
N ALA A 44 2.06 -10.60 1.52
CA ALA A 44 3.52 -10.59 1.59
C ALA A 44 4.00 -11.49 2.73
N SER A 45 5.26 -11.96 2.67
CA SER A 45 5.87 -12.71 3.78
C SER A 45 5.82 -11.92 5.08
N ASN A 46 6.03 -10.60 4.98
CA ASN A 46 6.02 -9.65 6.10
C ASN A 46 7.08 -9.99 7.17
N PHE A 47 7.16 -9.16 8.19
CA PHE A 47 8.17 -9.28 9.25
C PHE A 47 7.47 -9.51 10.59
N ASP A 48 7.89 -10.55 11.31
CA ASP A 48 7.56 -10.75 12.72
C ASP A 48 8.39 -9.80 13.60
N ALA A 49 8.25 -9.92 14.93
CA ALA A 49 8.94 -9.04 15.87
C ALA A 49 10.48 -9.10 15.69
N ASP A 50 11.05 -10.29 15.52
CA ASP A 50 12.49 -10.47 15.32
C ASP A 50 12.96 -9.95 13.96
N GLY A 51 12.16 -10.16 12.92
CA GLY A 51 12.37 -9.58 11.59
C GLY A 51 12.34 -8.06 11.61
N LEU A 52 11.43 -7.45 12.38
CA LEU A 52 11.36 -5.99 12.55
C LEU A 52 12.56 -5.45 13.34
N LYS A 53 12.97 -6.12 14.42
CA LYS A 53 14.20 -5.79 15.17
C LYS A 53 15.44 -5.88 14.26
N TRP A 54 15.55 -6.94 13.46
CA TRP A 54 16.60 -7.10 12.46
C TRP A 54 16.58 -5.97 11.42
N ALA A 55 15.43 -5.67 10.83
CA ALA A 55 15.30 -4.62 9.83
C ALA A 55 15.69 -3.25 10.41
N ARG A 56 15.30 -2.96 11.66
CA ARG A 56 15.66 -1.70 12.33
C ARG A 56 17.14 -1.59 12.58
N ARG A 57 17.79 -2.65 13.07
CA ARG A 57 19.25 -2.70 13.23
C ARG A 57 19.98 -2.43 11.92
N VAL A 58 19.64 -3.20 10.89
CA VAL A 58 20.32 -3.15 9.58
C VAL A 58 20.18 -1.76 8.95
N THR A 59 18.96 -1.21 8.96
CA THR A 59 18.72 0.13 8.41
C THR A 59 19.50 1.20 9.16
N ARG A 60 19.50 1.20 10.50
CA ARG A 60 20.32 2.12 11.32
C ARG A 60 21.81 1.99 11.01
N ARG A 61 22.34 0.76 10.97
CA ARG A 61 23.75 0.50 10.67
C ARG A 61 24.17 1.07 9.32
N LEU A 62 23.27 1.04 8.34
CA LEU A 62 23.50 1.56 6.99
C LEU A 62 23.16 3.04 6.84
N GLY A 63 22.75 3.73 7.91
CA GLY A 63 22.30 5.12 7.87
C GLY A 63 21.04 5.33 7.03
N ARG A 64 20.19 4.30 6.93
CA ARG A 64 18.95 4.29 6.14
C ARG A 64 17.74 4.31 7.05
N ARG A 65 16.62 4.82 6.53
CA ARG A 65 15.37 4.91 7.30
C ARG A 65 14.49 3.68 7.13
N LEU A 66 13.77 3.34 8.20
CA LEU A 66 12.79 2.28 8.25
C LEU A 66 11.40 2.86 8.56
N TYR A 67 10.46 2.62 7.66
CA TYR A 67 9.05 2.94 7.88
C TYR A 67 8.22 1.66 8.00
N VAL A 68 7.42 1.57 9.07
CA VAL A 68 6.56 0.39 9.31
C VAL A 68 5.12 0.73 8.97
N THR A 69 4.48 -0.07 8.12
CA THR A 69 3.08 0.14 7.75
C THR A 69 2.14 -0.37 8.83
N PHE A 70 1.21 0.49 9.26
CA PHE A 70 0.06 0.22 10.12
C PHE A 70 -1.19 0.85 9.47
N ASN A 71 -1.43 0.50 8.20
CA ASN A 71 -2.32 1.24 7.31
C ASN A 71 -3.57 0.47 6.86
N SER A 72 -3.88 -0.69 7.44
CA SER A 72 -5.19 -1.32 7.19
C SER A 72 -6.32 -0.58 7.89
N ILE A 73 -7.56 -0.89 7.50
CA ILE A 73 -8.75 -0.58 8.31
C ILE A 73 -8.68 -1.37 9.63
N LEU A 74 -9.13 -0.79 10.74
CA LEU A 74 -9.10 -1.38 12.08
C LEU A 74 -10.51 -1.49 12.66
N PHE A 75 -10.87 -2.67 13.16
CA PHE A 75 -12.14 -2.89 13.86
C PHE A 75 -11.98 -2.76 15.36
N GLU A 76 -13.05 -2.36 16.04
CA GLU A 76 -13.08 -2.14 17.49
C GLU A 76 -12.58 -3.36 18.29
N ARG A 77 -12.99 -4.57 17.89
CA ARG A 77 -12.56 -5.83 18.52
C ARG A 77 -11.06 -6.12 18.40
N GLU A 78 -10.36 -5.45 17.49
CA GLU A 78 -8.94 -5.67 17.23
C GLU A 78 -8.05 -4.79 18.11
N TRP A 79 -8.64 -3.88 18.90
CA TRP A 79 -7.88 -2.88 19.65
C TRP A 79 -6.89 -3.42 20.69
N PRO A 80 -7.17 -4.54 21.41
CA PRO A 80 -6.16 -5.14 22.28
C PRO A 80 -4.87 -5.52 21.55
N TRP A 81 -4.99 -6.01 20.30
CA TRP A 81 -3.83 -6.33 19.47
C TRP A 81 -3.17 -5.07 18.90
N VAL A 82 -3.95 -4.04 18.57
CA VAL A 82 -3.42 -2.74 18.15
C VAL A 82 -2.56 -2.14 19.25
N GLU A 83 -3.02 -2.14 20.50
CA GLU A 83 -2.26 -1.61 21.64
C GLU A 83 -0.95 -2.37 21.87
N ALA A 84 -0.97 -3.70 21.81
CA ALA A 84 0.24 -4.51 21.92
C ALA A 84 1.25 -4.22 20.78
N ASP A 85 0.77 -4.08 19.54
CA ASP A 85 1.64 -3.73 18.40
C ASP A 85 2.18 -2.30 18.54
N LEU A 86 1.42 -1.36 19.11
CA LEU A 86 1.88 -0.01 19.40
C LEU A 86 2.98 0.01 20.47
N ASP A 87 2.80 -0.72 21.57
CA ASP A 87 3.82 -0.81 22.63
C ASP A 87 5.14 -1.38 22.07
N PHE A 88 5.06 -2.41 21.23
CA PHE A 88 6.23 -2.95 20.52
C PHE A 88 6.88 -1.92 19.58
N LEU A 89 6.08 -1.17 18.81
CA LEU A 89 6.62 -0.16 17.90
C LEU A 89 7.26 1.01 18.64
N GLU A 90 6.73 1.39 19.81
CA GLU A 90 7.33 2.38 20.72
C GLU A 90 8.68 1.90 21.27
N GLU A 91 8.88 0.60 21.48
CA GLU A 91 10.20 0.06 21.83
C GLU A 91 11.14 0.08 20.60
N LEU A 92 10.63 -0.34 19.45
CA LEU A 92 11.41 -0.46 18.21
C LEU A 92 11.90 0.91 17.69
N GLN A 93 11.10 1.96 17.87
CA GLN A 93 11.34 3.32 17.35
C GLN A 93 11.72 3.32 15.85
N PRO A 94 10.84 2.86 14.95
CA PRO A 94 11.02 3.07 13.51
C PRO A 94 11.06 4.58 13.21
N ASP A 95 11.62 4.96 12.06
CA ASP A 95 11.72 6.38 11.70
C ASP A 95 10.36 7.00 11.37
N ALA A 96 9.35 6.18 11.06
CA ALA A 96 7.95 6.54 11.06
C ALA A 96 7.06 5.28 11.00
N ILE A 97 5.80 5.44 11.39
CA ILE A 97 4.72 4.51 11.06
C ILE A 97 3.82 5.12 9.97
N ILE A 98 3.39 4.29 9.02
CA ILE A 98 2.47 4.70 7.94
C ILE A 98 1.06 4.29 8.32
N VAL A 99 0.18 5.25 8.60
CA VAL A 99 -1.14 5.06 9.22
C VAL A 99 -2.26 5.59 8.32
N GLN A 100 -3.46 4.97 8.32
CA GLN A 100 -4.64 5.58 7.71
C GLN A 100 -5.78 5.90 8.69
N ASP A 101 -5.87 5.15 9.78
CA ASP A 101 -7.06 5.16 10.63
C ASP A 101 -7.05 6.40 11.56
N LEU A 102 -8.11 7.21 11.49
CA LEU A 102 -8.23 8.41 12.32
C LEU A 102 -8.27 8.09 13.82
N GLY A 103 -8.89 6.96 14.20
CA GLY A 103 -8.93 6.50 15.58
C GLY A 103 -7.54 6.10 16.11
N LEU A 104 -6.70 5.52 15.25
CA LEU A 104 -5.30 5.22 15.55
C LEU A 104 -4.47 6.49 15.71
N LEU A 105 -4.59 7.45 14.77
CA LEU A 105 -3.91 8.74 14.87
C LEU A 105 -4.29 9.48 16.17
N GLU A 106 -5.57 9.48 16.52
CA GLU A 106 -6.05 10.08 17.76
C GLU A 106 -5.52 9.36 19.00
N THR A 107 -5.44 8.03 18.96
CA THR A 107 -4.90 7.23 20.06
C THR A 107 -3.41 7.52 20.28
N LEU A 108 -2.62 7.61 19.22
CA LEU A 108 -1.22 7.99 19.29
C LEU A 108 -1.05 9.42 19.83
N HIS A 109 -1.92 10.35 19.42
CA HIS A 109 -1.92 11.72 19.95
C HIS A 109 -2.21 11.75 21.45
N ARG A 110 -3.29 11.10 21.92
CA ARG A 110 -3.64 11.05 23.35
C ARG A 110 -2.57 10.38 24.21
N ARG A 111 -1.88 9.38 23.67
CA ARG A 111 -0.75 8.70 24.33
C ARG A 111 0.53 9.54 24.38
N GLN A 112 0.56 10.71 23.73
CA GLN A 112 1.78 11.49 23.53
C GLN A 112 2.91 10.63 22.92
N SER A 113 2.52 9.72 22.02
CA SER A 113 3.42 8.79 21.34
C SER A 113 4.54 9.54 20.62
N ARG A 114 5.77 9.06 20.76
CA ARG A 114 6.96 9.62 20.11
C ARG A 114 7.18 9.12 18.69
N LEU A 115 6.34 8.19 18.23
CA LEU A 115 6.44 7.65 16.88
C LEU A 115 6.07 8.72 15.84
N PRO A 116 6.96 9.03 14.89
CA PRO A 116 6.62 9.88 13.75
C PRO A 116 5.55 9.22 12.87
N ARG A 117 4.65 10.03 12.30
CA ARG A 117 3.42 9.55 11.67
C ARG A 117 3.32 10.03 10.24
N HIS A 118 3.27 9.10 9.31
CA HIS A 118 3.01 9.38 7.90
C HIS A 118 1.59 8.95 7.55
N LEU A 119 0.79 9.83 6.94
CA LEU A 119 -0.54 9.47 6.48
C LEU A 119 -0.44 8.65 5.19
N SER A 120 -1.00 7.45 5.23
CA SER A 120 -1.09 6.51 4.11
C SER A 120 -1.97 7.08 3.00
N THR A 121 -1.61 6.79 1.75
CA THR A 121 -2.47 6.99 0.57
C THR A 121 -3.84 6.32 0.72
N GLN A 122 -3.97 5.32 1.61
CA GLN A 122 -5.26 4.69 1.89
C GLN A 122 -6.27 5.62 2.58
N ALA A 123 -5.81 6.69 3.23
CA ALA A 123 -6.69 7.72 3.78
C ALA A 123 -7.43 8.51 2.68
N ALA A 124 -6.99 8.41 1.41
CA ALA A 124 -7.52 9.14 0.27
C ALA A 124 -7.48 10.67 0.46
N TRP A 125 -6.45 11.19 1.15
CA TRP A 125 -6.29 12.62 1.37
C TRP A 125 -5.62 13.26 0.15
N ASP A 126 -6.27 14.26 -0.46
CA ASP A 126 -5.82 14.90 -1.69
C ASP A 126 -5.68 16.43 -1.58
N GLY A 127 -5.68 16.97 -0.36
CA GLY A 127 -5.60 18.41 -0.13
C GLY A 127 -6.93 19.13 0.02
N ALA A 128 -8.07 18.46 -0.22
CA ALA A 128 -9.39 19.09 -0.19
C ALA A 128 -9.84 19.61 1.19
N GLY A 129 -9.22 19.16 2.28
CA GLY A 129 -9.53 19.68 3.61
C GLY A 129 -8.89 18.87 4.74
N GLY A 130 -9.10 19.30 5.98
CA GLY A 130 -8.66 18.55 7.16
C GLY A 130 -7.15 18.61 7.45
N ALA A 131 -6.40 19.48 6.77
CA ALA A 131 -4.96 19.63 7.01
C ALA A 131 -4.64 20.03 8.47
N SER A 132 -5.47 20.91 9.07
CA SER A 132 -5.30 21.30 10.48
C SER A 132 -5.54 20.13 11.43
N LEU A 133 -6.56 19.30 11.18
CA LEU A 133 -6.82 18.09 11.97
C LEU A 133 -5.62 17.14 11.90
N LEU A 134 -5.07 16.89 10.71
CA LEU A 134 -3.92 16.01 10.53
C LEU A 134 -2.67 16.53 11.25
N ARG A 135 -2.39 17.84 11.16
CA ARG A 135 -1.31 18.48 11.91
C ARG A 135 -1.49 18.30 13.41
N ASP A 136 -2.69 18.57 13.93
CA ASP A 136 -2.97 18.46 15.36
C ASP A 136 -2.88 17.00 15.85
N LEU A 137 -3.20 16.03 14.99
CA LEU A 137 -2.97 14.60 15.20
C LEU A 137 -1.49 14.16 15.03
N GLY A 138 -0.57 15.09 14.79
CA GLY A 138 0.87 14.84 14.71
C GLY A 138 1.34 14.17 13.43
N VAL A 139 0.64 14.36 12.31
CA VAL A 139 1.10 13.89 10.99
C VAL A 139 2.22 14.79 10.47
N GLU A 140 3.36 14.18 10.13
CA GLU A 140 4.55 14.87 9.65
C GLU A 140 4.73 14.78 8.13
N ARG A 141 4.14 13.76 7.50
CA ARG A 141 4.20 13.52 6.05
C ARG A 141 2.91 12.90 5.54
N VAL A 142 2.49 13.25 4.33
CA VAL A 142 1.34 12.63 3.65
C VAL A 142 1.75 11.99 2.33
N ILE A 143 1.34 10.73 2.15
CA ILE A 143 1.52 9.96 0.93
C ILE A 143 0.31 10.19 0.04
N LEU A 144 0.48 10.97 -1.03
CA LEU A 144 -0.63 11.36 -1.89
C LEU A 144 -1.21 10.18 -2.69
N PRO A 145 -2.52 10.19 -2.97
CA PRO A 145 -3.14 9.37 -4.00
C PRO A 145 -2.43 9.52 -5.35
N ARG A 146 -2.32 8.43 -6.12
CA ARG A 146 -1.65 8.46 -7.45
C ARG A 146 -2.45 9.23 -8.50
N GLU A 147 -3.70 9.54 -8.18
CA GLU A 147 -4.63 10.35 -8.93
C GLU A 147 -4.56 11.85 -8.60
N THR A 148 -3.51 12.30 -7.89
CA THR A 148 -3.27 13.73 -7.59
C THR A 148 -2.48 14.40 -8.72
N PRO A 149 -3.02 15.48 -9.34
CA PRO A 149 -2.32 16.22 -10.39
C PRO A 149 -1.08 16.96 -9.91
N LEU A 150 -0.15 17.26 -10.83
CA LEU A 150 1.09 17.98 -10.52
C LEU A 150 0.83 19.38 -9.97
N GLU A 151 -0.14 20.10 -10.51
CA GLU A 151 -0.51 21.44 -10.03
C GLU A 151 -0.95 21.43 -8.56
N ASP A 152 -1.70 20.41 -8.14
CA ASP A 152 -2.12 20.23 -6.76
C ASP A 152 -0.95 19.83 -5.87
N ILE A 153 -0.06 18.96 -6.36
CA ILE A 153 1.18 18.61 -5.65
C ILE A 153 2.02 19.87 -5.35
N VAL A 154 2.21 20.75 -6.34
CA VAL A 154 2.96 22.00 -6.16
C VAL A 154 2.30 22.89 -5.10
N ARG A 155 0.98 23.10 -5.18
CA ARG A 155 0.23 23.89 -4.19
C ARG A 155 0.32 23.29 -2.79
N LEU A 156 0.27 21.97 -2.69
CA LEU A 156 0.38 21.26 -1.42
C LEU A 156 1.76 21.40 -0.80
N ILE A 157 2.84 21.34 -1.58
CA ILE A 157 4.20 21.57 -1.07
C ILE A 157 4.35 23.01 -0.54
N ASP A 158 3.62 23.98 -1.11
CA ASP A 158 3.68 25.38 -0.68
C ASP A 158 2.88 25.67 0.59
N HIS A 159 1.80 24.93 0.85
CA HIS A 159 0.79 25.30 1.86
C HIS A 159 0.48 24.23 2.92
N ALA A 160 0.77 22.95 2.65
CA ALA A 160 0.49 21.89 3.61
C ALA A 160 1.44 22.00 4.82
N PRO A 161 0.97 21.72 6.04
CA PRO A 161 1.78 21.78 7.25
C PRO A 161 2.70 20.56 7.45
N PHE A 162 2.86 19.72 6.42
CA PHE A 162 3.59 18.46 6.46
C PHE A 162 4.31 18.20 5.14
N GLU A 163 5.26 17.27 5.16
CA GLU A 163 5.97 16.81 3.96
C GLU A 163 5.04 16.08 2.99
N ILE A 164 5.34 16.17 1.69
CA ILE A 164 4.59 15.50 0.63
C ILE A 164 5.40 14.35 0.04
N GLU A 165 4.81 13.16 0.00
CA GLU A 165 5.36 11.94 -0.63
C GLU A 165 4.46 11.49 -1.79
N THR A 166 5.07 11.13 -2.91
CA THR A 166 4.35 10.70 -4.12
C THR A 166 4.89 9.37 -4.64
N PHE A 167 4.01 8.51 -5.18
CA PHE A 167 4.46 7.33 -5.91
C PHE A 167 5.09 7.73 -7.24
N VAL A 168 6.19 7.08 -7.61
CA VAL A 168 6.85 7.25 -8.91
C VAL A 168 6.83 5.99 -9.78
N HIS A 169 6.63 4.83 -9.17
CA HIS A 169 6.69 3.56 -9.88
C HIS A 169 5.69 2.54 -9.34
N GLY A 170 5.27 1.64 -10.22
CA GLY A 170 4.55 0.42 -9.88
C GLY A 170 3.05 0.56 -10.10
N ALA A 171 2.26 -0.28 -9.44
CA ALA A 171 0.93 -0.53 -9.94
C ALA A 171 -0.11 0.56 -9.56
N HIS A 172 -0.95 0.95 -10.53
CA HIS A 172 -2.13 1.78 -10.26
C HIS A 172 -3.30 0.93 -9.74
N CYS A 173 -4.06 1.50 -8.81
CA CYS A 173 -5.39 1.04 -8.44
C CYS A 173 -6.40 1.66 -9.38
N TYR A 174 -7.35 0.87 -9.91
CA TYR A 174 -8.46 1.42 -10.68
C TYR A 174 -9.31 2.36 -9.81
N SER A 175 -9.64 1.93 -8.60
CA SER A 175 -10.43 2.74 -7.67
C SER A 175 -9.61 3.84 -7.02
N VAL A 176 -10.30 4.85 -6.49
CA VAL A 176 -9.71 5.87 -5.60
C VAL A 176 -8.87 5.19 -4.52
N SER A 177 -7.66 5.69 -4.32
CA SER A 177 -6.64 5.08 -3.44
C SER A 177 -7.21 4.90 -2.03
N GLY A 178 -7.21 3.65 -1.53
CA GLY A 178 -7.78 3.32 -0.21
C GLY A 178 -9.29 3.18 -0.11
N ARG A 179 -10.02 3.34 -1.22
CA ARG A 179 -11.49 3.30 -1.32
C ARG A 179 -11.99 2.19 -2.24
N CYS A 180 -11.22 1.12 -2.35
CA CYS A 180 -11.57 -0.01 -3.19
C CYS A 180 -12.36 -1.07 -2.40
N HIS A 181 -13.69 -1.00 -2.50
CA HIS A 181 -14.58 -2.01 -1.94
C HIS A 181 -14.76 -3.21 -2.88
N TRP A 182 -14.30 -3.12 -4.13
CA TRP A 182 -14.57 -4.10 -5.18
C TRP A 182 -14.25 -5.55 -4.81
N SER A 183 -13.16 -5.78 -4.06
CA SER A 183 -12.80 -7.15 -3.65
C SER A 183 -13.84 -7.77 -2.70
N VAL A 184 -14.45 -6.95 -1.82
CA VAL A 184 -15.46 -7.41 -0.85
C VAL A 184 -16.75 -7.83 -1.57
N HIS A 185 -17.03 -7.24 -2.73
CA HIS A 185 -18.19 -7.62 -3.55
C HIS A 185 -18.04 -9.01 -4.18
N LEU A 186 -16.80 -9.42 -4.45
CA LEU A 186 -16.52 -10.71 -5.06
C LEU A 186 -16.39 -11.86 -4.04
N GLY A 187 -16.26 -11.55 -2.75
CA GLY A 187 -16.07 -12.55 -1.71
C GLY A 187 -15.40 -12.00 -0.44
N PRO A 188 -14.82 -12.85 0.41
CA PRO A 188 -14.39 -12.48 1.77
C PRO A 188 -13.10 -11.61 1.81
N ARG A 189 -12.61 -11.18 0.65
CA ARG A 189 -11.32 -10.49 0.49
C ARG A 189 -11.53 -8.98 0.51
N SER A 190 -10.79 -8.25 1.34
CA SER A 190 -10.80 -6.77 1.33
C SER A 190 -9.46 -6.20 0.84
N GLY A 191 -9.54 -5.32 -0.18
CA GLY A 191 -8.38 -4.58 -0.66
C GLY A 191 -7.84 -3.60 0.37
N ASN A 192 -8.74 -3.01 1.17
CA ASN A 192 -8.38 -2.04 2.21
C ASN A 192 -7.79 -2.71 3.48
N ARG A 193 -7.91 -4.03 3.59
CA ARG A 193 -7.25 -4.87 4.61
C ARG A 193 -6.10 -5.73 4.05
N GLY A 194 -5.60 -5.35 2.87
CA GLY A 194 -4.40 -5.93 2.29
C GLY A 194 -4.54 -7.29 1.62
N ASN A 195 -5.75 -7.77 1.44
CA ASN A 195 -6.07 -9.02 0.74
C ASN A 195 -6.85 -8.73 -0.55
N CYS A 196 -6.32 -7.83 -1.40
CA CYS A 196 -6.98 -7.41 -2.63
C CYS A 196 -7.17 -8.58 -3.61
N ALA A 197 -8.38 -8.75 -4.12
CA ALA A 197 -8.72 -9.78 -5.11
C ALA A 197 -8.22 -9.48 -6.52
N GLN A 198 -7.76 -8.25 -6.75
CA GLN A 198 -7.36 -7.70 -8.04
C GLN A 198 -8.47 -7.80 -9.12
N PRO A 199 -9.73 -7.47 -8.80
CA PRO A 199 -10.84 -7.60 -9.75
C PRO A 199 -10.64 -6.74 -11.01
N CYS A 200 -10.08 -5.54 -10.84
CA CYS A 200 -9.70 -4.66 -11.95
C CYS A 200 -8.73 -5.29 -12.96
N ARG A 201 -8.05 -6.39 -12.63
CA ARG A 201 -7.06 -7.07 -13.49
C ARG A 201 -7.59 -8.37 -14.07
N ARG A 202 -8.91 -8.43 -14.29
CA ARG A 202 -9.59 -9.54 -14.98
C ARG A 202 -10.02 -9.09 -16.37
N LEU A 203 -10.43 -10.06 -17.19
CA LEU A 203 -11.06 -9.79 -18.47
C LEU A 203 -12.57 -9.62 -18.25
N TYR A 204 -13.15 -8.71 -19.02
CA TYR A 204 -14.56 -8.36 -18.97
C TYR A 204 -15.14 -8.34 -20.37
N GLU A 205 -16.24 -9.04 -20.56
CA GLU A 205 -17.12 -8.92 -21.71
C GLU A 205 -18.02 -7.70 -21.54
N SER A 206 -18.34 -7.01 -22.63
CA SER A 206 -19.29 -5.90 -22.62
C SER A 206 -20.27 -6.04 -23.79
N GLU A 207 -21.33 -5.24 -23.81
CA GLU A 207 -22.44 -5.32 -24.78
C GLU A 207 -21.95 -5.45 -26.23
N GLY A 208 -22.00 -6.67 -26.79
CA GLY A 208 -21.57 -6.97 -28.15
C GLY A 208 -20.05 -7.03 -28.38
N ARG A 209 -19.23 -7.10 -27.32
CA ARG A 209 -17.76 -7.07 -27.41
C ARG A 209 -17.11 -8.25 -26.66
N PRO A 210 -16.01 -8.81 -27.20
CA PRO A 210 -15.29 -9.90 -26.57
C PRO A 210 -14.61 -9.47 -25.27
N ALA A 211 -14.26 -10.46 -24.45
CA ALA A 211 -13.56 -10.26 -23.18
C ALA A 211 -12.26 -9.45 -23.37
N ALA A 212 -12.14 -8.35 -22.64
CA ALA A 212 -11.02 -7.41 -22.72
C ALA A 212 -10.63 -6.91 -21.32
N PRO A 213 -9.42 -6.37 -21.12
CA PRO A 213 -8.95 -5.86 -19.82
C PRO A 213 -9.63 -4.54 -19.39
N ALA A 214 -10.97 -4.47 -19.32
CA ALA A 214 -11.79 -3.24 -19.27
C ALA A 214 -11.51 -2.28 -18.11
N PHE A 215 -10.89 -2.78 -17.04
CA PHE A 215 -10.60 -1.98 -15.84
C PHE A 215 -9.14 -2.01 -15.41
N SER A 216 -8.25 -2.64 -16.20
CA SER A 216 -6.88 -2.92 -15.79
C SER A 216 -5.97 -1.73 -16.13
N PRO A 217 -5.53 -0.94 -15.13
CA PRO A 217 -4.71 0.23 -15.41
C PRO A 217 -3.31 -0.17 -15.85
N LYS A 218 -2.70 0.71 -16.65
CA LYS A 218 -1.27 0.75 -16.90
C LYS A 218 -0.51 0.99 -15.60
N ASP A 219 0.73 0.53 -15.53
CA ASP A 219 1.60 0.78 -14.39
C ASP A 219 2.21 2.19 -14.46
N LEU A 220 2.42 2.80 -13.30
CA LEU A 220 3.02 4.12 -13.18
C LEU A 220 4.52 4.03 -13.45
N ARG A 221 5.03 4.91 -14.31
CA ARG A 221 6.47 5.07 -14.56
C ARG A 221 6.83 6.55 -14.71
N LEU A 222 7.37 7.12 -13.64
CA LEU A 222 7.74 8.53 -13.57
C LEU A 222 9.26 8.77 -13.52
N ILE A 223 10.07 7.82 -13.98
CA ILE A 223 11.54 7.97 -13.96
C ILE A 223 12.02 9.20 -14.73
N ALA A 224 11.34 9.58 -15.82
CA ALA A 224 11.62 10.81 -16.56
C ALA A 224 11.26 12.09 -15.79
N ARG A 225 10.27 12.01 -14.90
CA ARG A 225 9.78 13.11 -14.05
C ARG A 225 10.41 13.12 -12.66
N ALA A 226 11.21 12.11 -12.29
CA ALA A 226 11.73 11.93 -10.93
C ALA A 226 12.57 13.12 -10.44
N ASN A 227 13.45 13.64 -11.30
CA ASN A 227 14.27 14.81 -10.97
C ASN A 227 13.44 16.10 -10.86
N GLU A 228 12.38 16.26 -11.67
CA GLU A 228 11.45 17.39 -11.56
C GLU A 228 10.69 17.34 -10.23
N LEU A 229 10.10 16.19 -9.89
CA LEU A 229 9.39 15.98 -8.63
C LEU A 229 10.30 16.26 -7.42
N SER A 230 11.57 15.84 -7.48
CA SER A 230 12.56 16.20 -6.46
C SER A 230 12.76 17.72 -6.38
N ARG A 231 12.99 18.40 -7.51
CA ARG A 231 13.27 19.85 -7.52
C ARG A 231 12.10 20.71 -7.02
N ILE A 232 10.86 20.31 -7.27
CA ILE A 232 9.68 21.08 -6.82
C ILE A 232 9.43 20.96 -5.30
N GLY A 233 10.10 20.02 -4.63
CA GLY A 233 10.07 19.87 -3.17
C GLY A 233 9.33 18.63 -2.66
N VAL A 234 9.07 17.61 -3.50
CA VAL A 234 8.55 16.33 -3.00
C VAL A 234 9.58 15.72 -2.05
N ALA A 235 9.17 15.40 -0.82
CA ALA A 235 10.07 14.90 0.22
C ALA A 235 10.54 13.47 -0.06
N ALA A 236 9.66 12.61 -0.60
CA ALA A 236 9.99 11.23 -0.92
C ALA A 236 9.34 10.74 -2.22
N LEU A 237 10.14 10.03 -3.02
CA LEU A 237 9.73 9.33 -4.24
C LEU A 237 9.53 7.86 -3.90
N LYS A 238 8.27 7.44 -3.81
CA LYS A 238 7.90 6.11 -3.34
C LYS A 238 7.76 5.11 -4.49
N ILE A 239 8.39 3.96 -4.37
CA ILE A 239 8.21 2.82 -5.27
C ILE A 239 7.12 1.89 -4.71
N GLU A 240 6.11 1.54 -5.50
CA GLU A 240 5.16 0.47 -5.19
C GLU A 240 5.76 -0.89 -5.56
N GLY A 241 5.56 -1.90 -4.71
CA GLY A 241 5.99 -3.25 -5.05
C GLY A 241 6.25 -4.19 -3.88
N ARG A 242 5.59 -4.06 -2.73
CA ARG A 242 5.81 -4.97 -1.57
C ARG A 242 5.53 -6.46 -1.86
N LEU A 243 4.80 -6.78 -2.93
CA LEU A 243 4.58 -8.16 -3.40
C LEU A 243 5.54 -8.58 -4.51
N LYS A 244 6.48 -7.70 -4.91
CA LYS A 244 7.48 -8.00 -5.93
C LYS A 244 8.68 -8.70 -5.29
N ASN A 245 9.33 -9.56 -6.06
CA ASN A 245 10.54 -10.24 -5.62
C ASN A 245 11.74 -9.28 -5.53
N ALA A 246 12.74 -9.70 -4.77
CA ALA A 246 13.97 -8.95 -4.53
C ALA A 246 14.67 -8.47 -5.81
N ARG A 247 14.67 -9.28 -6.88
CA ARG A 247 15.28 -8.92 -8.17
C ARG A 247 14.58 -7.74 -8.84
N THR A 248 13.25 -7.74 -8.83
CA THR A 248 12.45 -6.62 -9.35
C THR A 248 12.74 -5.37 -8.52
N ILE A 249 12.80 -5.50 -7.19
CA ILE A 249 13.12 -4.38 -6.30
C ILE A 249 14.51 -3.81 -6.59
N ARG A 250 15.54 -4.65 -6.69
CA ARG A 250 16.91 -4.21 -7.01
C ARG A 250 16.96 -3.41 -8.30
N ARG A 251 16.35 -3.92 -9.37
CA ARG A 251 16.33 -3.27 -10.70
C ARG A 251 15.67 -1.90 -10.66
N VAL A 252 14.46 -1.82 -10.11
CA VAL A 252 13.71 -0.56 -10.06
C VAL A 252 14.45 0.47 -9.20
N VAL A 253 14.90 0.08 -8.00
CA VAL A 253 15.61 1.00 -7.11
C VAL A 253 16.91 1.48 -7.75
N ALA A 254 17.70 0.59 -8.35
CA ALA A 254 18.96 0.96 -9.00
C ALA A 254 18.74 1.91 -10.19
N ALA A 255 17.71 1.67 -11.01
CA ALA A 255 17.34 2.53 -12.12
C ALA A 255 17.00 3.96 -11.66
N TYR A 256 16.12 4.10 -10.66
CA TYR A 256 15.77 5.41 -10.11
C TYR A 256 16.97 6.07 -9.42
N ARG A 257 17.78 5.33 -8.68
CA ARG A 257 18.99 5.85 -8.02
C ARG A 257 20.00 6.39 -9.03
N ALA A 258 20.24 5.66 -10.13
CA ALA A 258 21.14 6.08 -11.20
C ALA A 258 20.69 7.40 -11.85
N VAL A 259 19.38 7.55 -12.13
CA VAL A 259 18.82 8.78 -12.70
C VAL A 259 18.85 9.95 -11.72
N LEU A 260 18.53 9.72 -10.44
CA LEU A 260 18.58 10.73 -9.40
C LEU A 260 20.02 11.17 -9.06
N ASP A 261 21.00 10.28 -9.22
CA ASP A 261 22.44 10.60 -9.07
C ASP A 261 23.05 11.27 -10.33
N GLY A 262 22.29 11.39 -11.43
CA GLY A 262 22.82 11.88 -12.71
C GLY A 262 23.84 10.94 -13.37
N LYS A 263 23.87 9.66 -12.98
CA LYS A 263 24.76 8.62 -13.54
C LYS A 263 24.20 7.96 -14.79
N ALA A 264 22.90 8.05 -15.00
CA ALA A 264 22.21 7.55 -16.17
C ALA A 264 21.04 8.46 -16.53
N THR A 265 20.62 8.42 -17.78
CA THR A 265 19.40 9.04 -18.28
C THR A 265 18.22 8.09 -18.08
N PRO A 266 16.98 8.63 -17.99
CA PRO A 266 15.77 7.81 -17.97
C PRO A 266 15.67 6.80 -19.13
N GLN A 267 16.17 7.17 -20.31
CA GLN A 267 16.12 6.35 -21.51
C GLN A 267 17.06 5.14 -21.43
N GLU A 268 18.26 5.31 -20.86
CA GLU A 268 19.21 4.21 -20.66
C GLU A 268 18.67 3.15 -19.69
N MET A 269 17.81 3.55 -18.74
CA MET A 269 17.21 2.66 -17.75
C MET A 269 15.87 2.06 -18.18
N ALA A 270 15.35 2.40 -19.36
CA ALA A 270 14.03 1.95 -19.80
C ALA A 270 13.94 0.41 -19.87
N ASP A 271 14.97 -0.25 -20.41
CA ASP A 271 15.02 -1.71 -20.54
C ASP A 271 15.04 -2.42 -19.19
N GLU A 272 15.76 -1.86 -18.21
CA GLU A 272 15.79 -2.38 -16.84
C GLU A 272 14.41 -2.35 -16.18
N LEU A 273 13.64 -1.29 -16.44
CA LEU A 273 12.28 -1.17 -15.96
C LEU A 273 11.31 -2.08 -16.73
N ASP A 274 11.47 -2.24 -18.04
CA ASP A 274 10.62 -3.13 -18.84
C ASP A 274 10.84 -4.62 -18.47
N LEU A 275 12.05 -4.99 -18.02
CA LEU A 275 12.31 -6.28 -17.39
C LEU A 275 11.67 -6.40 -16.01
N ALA A 276 11.48 -5.29 -15.30
CA ALA A 276 10.88 -5.24 -13.97
C ALA A 276 9.35 -5.42 -14.03
N PHE A 277 8.91 -6.68 -14.08
CA PHE A 277 7.54 -7.20 -13.88
C PHE A 277 6.41 -6.14 -13.86
N SER A 278 6.06 -5.61 -15.04
CA SER A 278 5.09 -4.52 -15.24
C SER A 278 4.09 -4.79 -16.37
N ARG A 279 2.95 -4.07 -16.35
CA ARG A 279 2.06 -3.91 -17.52
C ARG A 279 2.61 -2.82 -18.44
N GLU A 280 1.84 -2.44 -19.45
CA GLU A 280 2.05 -1.17 -20.18
C GLU A 280 2.18 0.02 -19.21
N TRP A 281 2.95 1.04 -19.61
CA TRP A 281 3.29 2.18 -18.76
C TRP A 281 2.45 3.42 -19.01
N CYS A 282 2.26 4.23 -17.96
CA CYS A 282 1.70 5.58 -18.05
C CYS A 282 2.33 6.52 -17.01
N GLU A 283 2.11 7.83 -17.17
CA GLU A 283 2.49 8.86 -16.18
C GLU A 283 1.36 9.15 -15.16
N GLY A 284 0.31 8.34 -15.15
CA GLY A 284 -0.81 8.51 -14.23
C GLY A 284 -1.57 9.82 -14.46
N PHE A 285 -1.78 10.59 -13.40
CA PHE A 285 -2.59 11.82 -13.40
C PHE A 285 -1.77 13.11 -13.32
N LEU A 286 -0.43 13.05 -13.44
CA LEU A 286 0.42 14.24 -13.25
C LEU A 286 -0.02 15.41 -14.13
N ASP A 287 -0.30 15.15 -15.40
CA ASP A 287 -0.75 16.16 -16.37
C ASP A 287 -2.29 16.16 -16.56
N GLY A 288 -3.02 15.71 -15.53
CA GLY A 288 -4.47 15.55 -15.53
C GLY A 288 -4.94 14.13 -15.88
N PRO A 289 -6.26 13.89 -16.00
CA PRO A 289 -6.82 12.58 -16.27
C PRO A 289 -6.29 11.98 -17.59
N PRO A 290 -5.62 10.81 -17.55
CA PRO A 290 -5.03 10.21 -18.73
C PRO A 290 -6.11 9.70 -19.69
N LYS A 291 -6.03 10.07 -20.98
CA LYS A 291 -6.89 9.51 -22.04
C LYS A 291 -6.66 8.00 -22.19
N SER A 292 -5.40 7.60 -22.29
CA SER A 292 -4.98 6.19 -22.43
C SER A 292 -4.39 5.64 -21.13
N TRP A 293 -5.25 5.12 -20.27
CA TRP A 293 -4.88 4.67 -18.93
C TRP A 293 -4.91 3.16 -18.73
N ARG A 294 -5.57 2.45 -19.64
CA ARG A 294 -5.88 1.03 -19.53
C ARG A 294 -4.92 0.19 -20.38
N THR A 295 -4.53 -0.98 -19.90
CA THR A 295 -3.75 -1.91 -20.72
C THR A 295 -4.58 -2.39 -21.91
N GLN A 296 -4.00 -2.42 -23.10
CA GLN A 296 -4.65 -2.97 -24.30
C GLN A 296 -4.29 -4.45 -24.52
N GLY A 297 -3.17 -4.89 -23.93
CA GLY A 297 -2.69 -6.26 -24.02
C GLY A 297 -3.06 -7.09 -22.78
N SER A 298 -2.03 -7.59 -22.10
CA SER A 298 -2.16 -8.47 -20.94
C SER A 298 -2.64 -7.71 -19.69
N VAL A 299 -3.48 -8.36 -18.88
CA VAL A 299 -3.75 -7.95 -17.49
C VAL A 299 -2.58 -8.29 -16.55
N GLY A 300 -1.78 -9.27 -16.96
CA GLY A 300 -0.53 -9.67 -16.35
C GLY A 300 0.66 -8.83 -16.81
N HIS A 301 1.83 -9.25 -16.35
CA HIS A 301 3.09 -8.58 -16.71
C HIS A 301 3.43 -8.79 -18.19
N LEU A 302 4.14 -7.90 -18.86
CA LEU A 302 4.57 -8.16 -20.24
C LEU A 302 6.01 -8.65 -20.23
N GLY A 303 6.91 -7.93 -19.56
CA GLY A 303 8.35 -8.15 -19.66
C GLY A 303 8.94 -7.37 -20.83
N LEU A 304 10.23 -7.57 -21.10
CA LEU A 304 10.93 -6.84 -22.15
C LEU A 304 10.64 -7.45 -23.52
N ARG A 305 10.09 -6.68 -24.47
CA ARG A 305 9.86 -7.18 -25.83
C ARG A 305 11.20 -7.54 -26.49
N VAL A 306 11.39 -8.80 -26.85
CA VAL A 306 12.65 -9.32 -27.44
C VAL A 306 12.54 -9.65 -28.92
N GLY A 307 11.35 -9.91 -29.44
CA GLY A 307 11.17 -10.26 -30.85
C GLY A 307 9.77 -10.76 -31.19
N GLU A 308 9.62 -11.28 -32.40
CA GLU A 308 8.37 -11.82 -32.94
C GLU A 308 8.60 -13.18 -33.59
N VAL A 309 7.64 -14.09 -33.42
CA VAL A 309 7.69 -15.45 -33.98
C VAL A 309 7.44 -15.39 -35.49
N LEU A 310 8.42 -15.78 -36.29
CA LEU A 310 8.29 -15.93 -37.74
C LEU A 310 7.70 -17.30 -38.10
N GLU A 311 8.19 -18.36 -37.45
CA GLU A 311 7.69 -19.73 -37.60
C GLU A 311 7.33 -20.31 -36.23
N PRO A 312 6.12 -20.89 -36.06
CA PRO A 312 5.65 -21.38 -34.78
C PRO A 312 6.49 -22.55 -34.25
N ALA A 313 6.39 -22.78 -32.95
CA ALA A 313 7.09 -23.88 -32.32
C ALA A 313 6.51 -25.23 -32.76
N ASN A 314 7.37 -26.13 -33.25
CA ASN A 314 6.99 -27.51 -33.52
C ASN A 314 6.89 -28.36 -32.24
N ALA A 315 6.56 -29.65 -32.38
CA ALA A 315 6.41 -30.58 -31.24
C ALA A 315 7.69 -30.71 -30.37
N ALA A 316 8.86 -30.39 -30.91
CA ALA A 316 10.13 -30.37 -30.19
C ALA A 316 10.49 -28.98 -29.60
N GLY A 317 9.57 -28.02 -29.68
CA GLY A 317 9.74 -26.65 -29.18
C GLY A 317 10.64 -25.76 -30.04
N ARG A 318 10.97 -26.16 -31.28
CA ARG A 318 11.81 -25.37 -32.20
C ARG A 318 10.98 -24.38 -33.00
N MET A 319 11.42 -23.13 -33.07
CA MET A 319 10.77 -22.00 -33.73
C MET A 319 11.79 -21.07 -34.40
N LEU A 320 11.32 -20.20 -35.29
CA LEU A 320 12.10 -19.11 -35.86
C LEU A 320 11.60 -17.76 -35.32
N ILE A 321 12.53 -16.92 -34.85
CA ILE A 321 12.22 -15.62 -34.25
C ILE A 321 12.93 -14.50 -35.03
N ASP A 322 12.23 -13.40 -35.29
CA ASP A 322 12.85 -12.10 -35.58
C ASP A 322 13.23 -11.40 -34.26
N ALA A 323 14.43 -11.70 -33.78
CA ALA A 323 14.96 -11.24 -32.52
C ALA A 323 15.48 -9.80 -32.65
N GLN A 324 14.76 -8.87 -32.04
CA GLN A 324 15.12 -7.47 -32.00
C GLN A 324 16.11 -7.15 -30.87
N ARG A 325 16.28 -8.09 -29.93
CA ARG A 325 17.21 -8.04 -28.81
C ARG A 325 17.99 -9.36 -28.66
N PRO A 326 19.14 -9.36 -27.97
CA PRO A 326 19.90 -10.57 -27.70
C PRO A 326 19.08 -11.66 -27.00
N LEU A 327 19.10 -12.88 -27.52
CA LEU A 327 18.52 -14.08 -26.93
C LEU A 327 19.64 -15.02 -26.49
N ARG A 328 19.46 -15.69 -25.34
CA ARG A 328 20.45 -16.59 -24.75
C ARG A 328 19.81 -17.85 -24.17
N GLU A 329 20.58 -18.92 -24.12
CA GLU A 329 20.17 -20.13 -23.39
C GLU A 329 19.92 -19.80 -21.91
N GLY A 330 18.93 -20.45 -21.30
CA GLY A 330 18.46 -20.18 -19.94
C GLY A 330 17.49 -19.00 -19.84
N MET A 331 17.33 -18.19 -20.89
CA MET A 331 16.42 -17.04 -20.86
C MET A 331 14.95 -17.49 -20.81
N GLY A 332 14.23 -17.01 -19.80
CA GLY A 332 12.78 -17.16 -19.69
C GLY A 332 12.06 -16.19 -20.63
N LEU A 333 11.20 -16.74 -21.49
CA LEU A 333 10.32 -15.99 -22.38
C LEU A 333 8.86 -16.19 -21.98
N SER A 334 8.04 -15.17 -22.23
CA SER A 334 6.59 -15.22 -22.09
C SER A 334 5.91 -14.60 -23.31
N TRP A 335 4.70 -15.09 -23.61
CA TRP A 335 3.89 -14.64 -24.74
C TRP A 335 2.41 -14.92 -24.47
N ASN A 336 1.53 -14.34 -25.28
CA ASN A 336 0.08 -14.56 -25.19
C ASN A 336 -0.42 -15.42 -26.34
N GLU A 337 -1.09 -16.52 -26.02
CA GLU A 337 -1.78 -17.39 -26.96
C GLU A 337 -3.18 -16.85 -27.28
N PRO A 338 -3.55 -16.75 -28.56
CA PRO A 338 -4.90 -16.37 -28.96
C PRO A 338 -5.92 -17.44 -28.54
N GLY A 339 -7.03 -17.02 -27.94
CA GLY A 339 -8.16 -17.90 -27.61
C GLY A 339 -7.98 -18.79 -26.37
N ALA A 340 -6.90 -18.64 -25.61
CA ALA A 340 -6.68 -19.40 -24.38
C ALA A 340 -7.34 -18.74 -23.14
N GLU A 341 -7.83 -19.56 -22.20
CA GLU A 341 -8.44 -19.09 -20.94
C GLU A 341 -7.44 -18.30 -20.06
N ARG A 342 -7.95 -17.35 -19.25
CA ARG A 342 -7.19 -16.51 -18.30
C ARG A 342 -5.98 -15.79 -18.95
N ASP A 343 -6.25 -14.84 -19.85
CA ASP A 343 -5.27 -13.97 -20.54
C ASP A 343 -4.35 -14.69 -21.56
N GLY A 344 -4.53 -16.00 -21.75
CA GLY A 344 -3.81 -16.80 -22.74
C GLY A 344 -2.30 -16.88 -22.55
N ARG A 345 -1.77 -16.38 -21.44
CA ARG A 345 -0.33 -16.26 -21.24
C ARG A 345 0.35 -17.61 -21.08
N ARG A 346 1.47 -17.77 -21.78
CA ARG A 346 2.38 -18.92 -21.70
C ARG A 346 3.80 -18.43 -21.38
N GLY A 347 4.61 -19.35 -20.89
CA GLY A 347 6.02 -19.12 -20.64
C GLY A 347 6.84 -20.35 -20.94
N GLY A 348 8.10 -20.13 -21.30
CA GLY A 348 9.05 -21.18 -21.61
C GLY A 348 10.48 -20.70 -21.40
N VAL A 349 11.41 -21.63 -21.26
CA VAL A 349 12.83 -21.31 -21.11
C VAL A 349 13.56 -21.72 -22.37
N LEU A 350 14.35 -20.81 -22.94
CA LEU A 350 15.23 -21.10 -24.07
C LEU A 350 16.29 -22.12 -23.63
N VAL A 351 16.39 -23.22 -24.36
CA VAL A 351 17.39 -24.27 -24.12
C VAL A 351 18.44 -24.35 -25.22
N TRP A 352 18.23 -23.63 -26.32
CA TRP A 352 19.17 -23.53 -27.43
C TRP A 352 18.80 -22.33 -28.32
N VAL A 353 19.80 -21.64 -28.86
CA VAL A 353 19.66 -20.58 -29.87
C VAL A 353 20.79 -20.70 -30.91
N SER A 354 20.50 -20.45 -32.19
CA SER A 354 21.52 -20.49 -33.26
C SER A 354 22.37 -19.21 -33.35
N ALA A 355 21.81 -18.08 -32.92
CA ALA A 355 22.44 -16.77 -32.92
C ALA A 355 21.82 -15.89 -31.83
N GLU A 356 22.47 -14.78 -31.50
CA GLU A 356 21.98 -13.88 -30.45
C GLU A 356 20.91 -12.88 -30.95
N ARG A 357 20.95 -12.42 -32.21
CA ARG A 357 20.06 -11.35 -32.72
C ARG A 357 19.74 -11.51 -34.21
N GLY A 358 18.65 -10.88 -34.66
CA GLY A 358 18.17 -10.97 -36.04
C GLY A 358 17.26 -12.19 -36.22
N ARG A 359 17.36 -12.89 -37.35
CA ARG A 359 16.63 -14.16 -37.52
C ARG A 359 17.34 -15.25 -36.71
N VAL A 360 16.71 -15.70 -35.62
CA VAL A 360 17.24 -16.68 -34.68
C VAL A 360 16.39 -17.95 -34.72
N GLU A 361 17.03 -19.09 -34.94
CA GLU A 361 16.41 -20.38 -34.63
C GLU A 361 16.57 -20.65 -33.13
N ALA A 362 15.48 -21.00 -32.47
CA ALA A 362 15.45 -21.16 -31.03
C ALA A 362 14.67 -22.40 -30.63
N ARG A 363 15.02 -23.00 -29.50
CA ARG A 363 14.27 -24.11 -28.90
C ARG A 363 13.86 -23.79 -27.47
N LEU A 364 12.58 -23.97 -27.16
CA LEU A 364 12.06 -23.88 -25.79
C LEU A 364 12.02 -25.25 -25.10
N ARG A 365 12.09 -25.22 -23.76
CA ARG A 365 11.75 -26.38 -22.93
C ARG A 365 10.23 -26.57 -22.94
N GLY A 366 9.74 -27.52 -23.74
CA GLY A 366 8.31 -27.84 -23.88
C GLY A 366 7.64 -27.14 -25.07
N PRO A 367 6.30 -27.11 -25.13
CA PRO A 367 5.57 -26.47 -26.22
C PRO A 367 5.84 -24.96 -26.24
N GLY A 368 6.03 -24.41 -27.44
CA GLY A 368 6.25 -22.98 -27.65
C GLY A 368 5.05 -22.28 -28.29
N PRO A 369 5.24 -21.06 -28.81
CA PRO A 369 4.20 -20.27 -29.47
C PRO A 369 3.50 -21.02 -30.61
N SER A 370 2.17 -21.01 -30.63
CA SER A 370 1.37 -21.83 -31.54
C SER A 370 1.28 -21.32 -32.99
N ARG A 371 1.52 -20.02 -33.22
CA ARG A 371 1.42 -19.38 -34.53
C ARG A 371 2.47 -18.29 -34.75
N SER A 372 2.70 -17.94 -36.01
CA SER A 372 3.50 -16.77 -36.39
C SER A 372 2.83 -15.46 -35.98
N GLY A 373 3.63 -14.39 -35.88
CA GLY A 373 3.19 -13.06 -35.44
C GLY A 373 3.05 -12.91 -33.92
N ILE A 374 3.30 -13.95 -33.13
CA ILE A 374 3.29 -13.86 -31.67
C ILE A 374 4.51 -13.05 -31.20
N VAL A 375 4.27 -12.02 -30.40
CA VAL A 375 5.33 -11.21 -29.78
C VAL A 375 5.88 -11.92 -28.52
N LEU A 376 7.20 -11.98 -28.42
CA LEU A 376 7.92 -12.61 -27.31
C LEU A 376 8.49 -11.55 -26.35
N TYR A 377 8.40 -11.84 -25.06
CA TYR A 377 8.88 -10.99 -23.99
C TYR A 377 9.81 -11.75 -23.03
N ALA A 378 10.96 -11.18 -22.68
CA ALA A 378 11.84 -11.69 -21.63
C ALA A 378 11.33 -11.33 -20.24
N THR A 379 11.43 -12.26 -19.30
CA THR A 379 10.99 -12.07 -17.91
C THR A 379 12.15 -11.78 -16.95
N ALA A 380 11.90 -11.13 -15.82
CA ALA A 380 12.93 -10.88 -14.78
C ALA A 380 13.59 -12.18 -14.25
N SER A 381 12.87 -13.31 -14.28
CA SER A 381 13.41 -14.62 -13.90
C SER A 381 14.49 -15.12 -14.86
N ALA A 382 14.60 -14.52 -16.05
CA ALA A 382 15.57 -14.89 -17.08
C ALA A 382 17.01 -14.46 -16.78
N THR A 383 17.23 -13.61 -15.78
CA THR A 383 18.60 -13.21 -15.40
C THR A 383 19.09 -14.09 -14.25
N GLN A 384 20.34 -14.53 -14.31
CA GLN A 384 20.91 -15.45 -13.31
C GLN A 384 21.42 -14.72 -12.05
N ASP A 385 21.28 -13.40 -12.00
CA ASP A 385 21.86 -12.56 -10.96
C ASP A 385 21.19 -12.78 -9.59
N ASP A 386 22.01 -12.96 -8.56
CA ASP A 386 21.56 -12.98 -7.18
C ASP A 386 21.21 -11.54 -6.73
N PRO A 387 19.94 -11.24 -6.40
CA PRO A 387 19.54 -9.89 -6.00
C PRO A 387 20.19 -9.41 -4.69
N THR A 388 20.75 -10.32 -3.88
CA THR A 388 21.47 -9.99 -2.64
C THR A 388 22.99 -10.02 -2.82
N GLU A 389 23.50 -10.18 -4.04
CA GLU A 389 24.92 -10.09 -4.33
C GLU A 389 25.48 -8.73 -3.87
N GLY A 390 26.59 -8.81 -3.12
CA GLY A 390 27.22 -7.67 -2.45
C GLY A 390 26.73 -7.43 -1.01
N TRP A 391 25.80 -8.24 -0.49
CA TRP A 391 25.40 -8.17 0.91
C TRP A 391 26.57 -8.51 1.84
N ASN A 392 26.85 -7.63 2.81
CA ASN A 392 27.85 -7.91 3.83
C ASN A 392 27.21 -8.71 4.99
N PRO A 393 27.62 -9.96 5.26
CA PRO A 393 27.04 -10.76 6.33
C PRO A 393 27.17 -10.14 7.72
N ALA A 394 28.18 -9.29 7.96
CA ALA A 394 28.33 -8.57 9.23
C ALA A 394 27.15 -7.63 9.52
N TRP A 395 26.40 -7.20 8.50
CA TRP A 395 25.20 -6.39 8.70
C TRP A 395 24.07 -7.18 9.36
N ASP A 396 24.05 -8.51 9.24
CA ASP A 396 23.05 -9.35 9.88
C ASP A 396 23.31 -9.59 11.37
N CYS A 397 24.55 -9.40 11.80
CA CYS A 397 24.96 -9.59 13.19
C CYS A 397 24.37 -8.53 14.12
N THR A 398 24.08 -8.93 15.36
CA THR A 398 23.75 -8.01 16.45
C THR A 398 24.98 -7.18 16.78
N GLY A 399 24.80 -5.86 16.84
CA GLY A 399 25.84 -4.90 17.14
C GLY A 399 26.26 -4.90 18.60
N LEU A 400 27.57 -4.92 18.83
CA LEU A 400 28.19 -4.89 20.16
C LEU A 400 28.93 -3.58 20.38
N THR A 401 28.77 -3.02 21.57
CA THR A 401 29.75 -2.11 22.15
C THR A 401 30.63 -2.90 23.11
N LEU A 402 31.94 -2.89 22.86
CA LEU A 402 32.94 -3.43 23.77
C LEU A 402 33.76 -2.29 24.37
N GLN A 403 33.99 -2.34 25.67
CA GLN A 403 34.96 -1.50 26.35
C GLN A 403 36.00 -2.39 27.03
N LEU A 404 37.26 -2.13 26.74
CA LEU A 404 38.38 -2.87 27.29
C LEU A 404 39.12 -2.05 28.34
N GLU A 405 39.34 -2.66 29.50
CA GLU A 405 40.09 -2.07 30.61
C GLU A 405 41.22 -3.02 31.05
N GLY A 406 42.41 -2.46 31.26
CA GLY A 406 43.54 -3.26 31.69
C GLY A 406 44.87 -2.51 31.74
N ARG A 407 45.74 -2.98 32.63
CA ARG A 407 47.13 -2.52 32.85
C ARG A 407 48.07 -3.71 33.01
N VAL A 408 49.38 -3.49 32.92
CA VAL A 408 50.37 -4.57 33.09
C VAL A 408 50.15 -5.28 34.44
N GLY A 409 50.13 -6.62 34.40
CA GLY A 409 49.92 -7.48 35.58
C GLY A 409 48.46 -7.72 35.97
N SER A 410 47.49 -7.03 35.35
CA SER A 410 46.05 -7.27 35.58
C SER A 410 45.43 -8.22 34.55
N MET A 411 44.26 -8.77 34.84
CA MET A 411 43.43 -9.43 33.82
C MET A 411 42.79 -8.36 32.92
N LEU A 412 42.67 -8.64 31.62
CA LEU A 412 41.93 -7.80 30.69
C LEU A 412 40.44 -7.92 30.98
N GLN A 413 39.80 -6.82 31.37
CA GLN A 413 38.35 -6.73 31.54
C GLN A 413 37.73 -6.32 30.20
N CYS A 414 36.70 -7.06 29.77
CA CYS A 414 35.91 -6.77 28.58
C CYS A 414 34.45 -6.55 29.02
N HIS A 415 34.04 -5.29 29.06
CA HIS A 415 32.65 -4.90 29.27
C HIS A 415 31.93 -4.94 27.92
N TYR A 416 30.76 -5.57 27.87
CA TYR A 416 29.97 -5.68 26.66
C TYR A 416 28.57 -5.11 26.86
N ASP A 417 28.02 -4.54 25.78
CA ASP A 417 26.60 -4.19 25.63
C ASP A 417 26.14 -4.62 24.22
N ALA A 418 25.13 -5.49 24.17
CA ALA A 418 24.41 -5.83 22.94
C ALA A 418 22.90 -5.66 23.15
N GLU A 419 22.36 -4.55 22.66
CA GLU A 419 20.91 -4.26 22.75
C GLU A 419 20.39 -4.35 24.21
N GLY A 420 21.14 -3.84 25.18
CA GLY A 420 20.76 -3.85 26.59
C GLY A 420 21.20 -5.10 27.37
N ARG A 421 21.72 -6.14 26.68
CA ARG A 421 22.43 -7.25 27.33
C ARG A 421 23.82 -6.77 27.73
N ARG A 422 23.99 -6.43 29.00
CA ARG A 422 25.22 -5.90 29.57
C ARG A 422 25.90 -6.89 30.49
N GLY A 423 27.22 -6.92 30.46
CA GLY A 423 28.00 -7.71 31.39
C GLY A 423 29.48 -7.47 31.25
N THR A 424 30.27 -8.29 31.94
CA THR A 424 31.73 -8.18 31.94
C THR A 424 32.34 -9.56 31.95
N VAL A 425 33.36 -9.77 31.11
CA VAL A 425 34.13 -11.00 31.01
C VAL A 425 35.60 -10.64 31.16
N GLN A 426 36.37 -11.46 31.85
CA GLN A 426 37.81 -11.25 32.06
C GLN A 426 38.66 -12.29 31.32
N SER A 427 39.89 -11.91 30.96
CA SER A 427 40.85 -12.86 30.37
C SER A 427 41.32 -13.91 31.38
N GLU A 428 41.75 -15.07 30.87
CA GLU A 428 42.33 -16.16 31.68
C GLU A 428 43.83 -15.96 31.96
N ALA A 429 44.47 -15.02 31.27
CA ALA A 429 45.87 -14.66 31.44
C ALA A 429 46.01 -13.18 31.78
N THR A 430 47.06 -12.84 32.53
CA THR A 430 47.39 -11.46 32.86
C THR A 430 48.05 -10.77 31.67
N LEU A 431 47.80 -9.46 31.58
CA LEU A 431 48.40 -8.57 30.60
C LEU A 431 49.90 -8.38 30.89
N GLN A 432 50.71 -8.44 29.84
CA GLN A 432 52.17 -8.26 29.91
C GLN A 432 52.58 -7.01 29.14
N ALA A 433 53.79 -6.50 29.39
CA ALA A 433 54.36 -5.46 28.54
C ALA A 433 54.71 -6.04 27.16
N SER A 434 54.26 -5.39 26.10
CA SER A 434 54.56 -5.78 24.72
C SER A 434 56.00 -5.48 24.36
N ARG A 435 56.62 -6.38 23.59
CA ARG A 435 57.93 -6.18 22.96
C ARG A 435 57.81 -5.69 21.50
N GLY A 436 56.59 -5.41 21.03
CA GLY A 436 56.23 -4.98 19.67
C GLY A 436 54.92 -4.18 19.67
N GLY A 437 54.12 -4.24 18.58
CA GLY A 437 52.83 -3.53 18.48
C GLY A 437 51.87 -3.75 19.66
N GLY A 438 50.95 -2.80 19.88
CA GLY A 438 50.02 -2.79 21.01
C GLY A 438 48.84 -3.76 20.86
N LEU A 439 48.20 -4.08 21.99
CA LEU A 439 47.02 -4.96 22.05
C LEU A 439 45.82 -4.38 21.30
N GLU A 440 45.73 -3.06 21.21
CA GLU A 440 44.60 -2.31 20.65
C GLU A 440 44.31 -2.69 19.19
N ASP A 441 45.36 -2.75 18.37
CA ASP A 441 45.24 -3.10 16.94
C ASP A 441 44.85 -4.56 16.75
N ILE A 442 45.42 -5.47 17.56
CA ILE A 442 45.13 -6.90 17.51
C ILE A 442 43.66 -7.16 17.88
N VAL A 443 43.16 -6.49 18.92
CA VAL A 443 41.74 -6.60 19.30
C VAL A 443 40.87 -6.03 18.19
N ARG A 444 41.19 -4.85 17.66
CA ARG A 444 40.41 -4.20 16.59
C ARG A 444 40.27 -5.10 15.37
N GLU A 445 41.31 -5.84 15.00
CA GLU A 445 41.26 -6.82 13.92
C GLU A 445 40.45 -8.07 14.33
N ARG A 446 40.75 -8.67 15.48
CA ARG A 446 40.22 -10.00 15.85
C ARG A 446 38.81 -9.99 16.45
N PHE A 447 38.31 -8.83 16.87
CA PHE A 447 36.98 -8.70 17.49
C PHE A 447 35.94 -8.07 16.55
N GLN A 448 36.29 -7.71 15.30
CA GLN A 448 35.33 -7.14 14.34
C GLN A 448 34.04 -7.96 14.21
N VAL A 449 34.16 -9.29 14.05
CA VAL A 449 33.03 -10.23 14.01
C VAL A 449 33.30 -11.35 14.99
N LEU A 450 32.50 -11.50 16.05
CA LEU A 450 32.70 -12.52 17.08
C LEU A 450 32.18 -13.90 16.63
N ASN A 451 31.08 -13.96 15.87
CA ASN A 451 30.54 -15.15 15.21
C ASN A 451 29.42 -14.73 14.22
N GLU A 452 28.64 -15.68 13.68
CA GLU A 452 27.50 -15.37 12.80
C GLU A 452 26.40 -14.50 13.45
N ALA A 453 26.32 -14.47 14.78
CA ALA A 453 25.28 -13.75 15.52
C ALA A 453 25.69 -12.34 15.97
N PHE A 454 26.99 -12.07 16.11
CA PHE A 454 27.51 -10.91 16.83
C PHE A 454 28.71 -10.25 16.12
N ALA A 455 28.64 -8.93 15.95
CA ALA A 455 29.71 -8.11 15.39
C ALA A 455 29.90 -6.83 16.21
N VAL A 456 31.12 -6.31 16.29
CA VAL A 456 31.46 -5.15 17.11
C VAL A 456 31.25 -3.86 16.32
N ASP A 457 30.24 -3.09 16.72
CA ASP A 457 29.93 -1.77 16.15
C ASP A 457 30.81 -0.68 16.79
N ARG A 458 31.15 -0.82 18.07
CA ARG A 458 32.00 0.12 18.80
C ARG A 458 32.98 -0.63 19.70
N LEU A 459 34.26 -0.31 19.56
CA LEU A 459 35.33 -0.78 20.43
C LEU A 459 35.98 0.43 21.11
N ASP A 460 35.84 0.51 22.43
CA ASP A 460 36.47 1.50 23.29
C ASP A 460 37.68 0.88 24.00
N THR A 461 38.88 1.36 23.67
CA THR A 461 40.15 0.95 24.27
C THR A 461 40.76 2.07 25.12
N SER A 462 40.00 3.11 25.45
CA SER A 462 40.52 4.28 26.17
C SER A 462 40.98 3.98 27.60
N LEU A 463 40.57 2.83 28.16
CA LEU A 463 40.95 2.35 29.49
C LEU A 463 42.07 1.29 29.44
N LEU A 464 42.71 1.11 28.27
CA LEU A 464 43.91 0.27 28.14
C LEU A 464 45.18 1.11 28.34
N GLU A 465 46.08 0.62 29.18
CA GLU A 465 47.46 1.11 29.21
C GLU A 465 48.13 0.85 27.84
N PRO A 466 48.92 1.78 27.28
CA PRO A 466 49.59 1.55 26.00
C PRO A 466 50.61 0.42 26.08
N GLY A 467 50.80 -0.30 24.96
CA GLY A 467 51.88 -1.28 24.83
C GLY A 467 51.65 -2.57 25.62
N LEU A 468 50.40 -2.98 25.78
CA LEU A 468 50.04 -4.25 26.40
C LEU A 468 50.16 -5.43 25.42
N PHE A 469 50.38 -6.62 25.97
CA PHE A 469 50.37 -7.89 25.27
C PHE A 469 49.49 -8.89 26.02
N LEU A 470 48.67 -9.61 25.25
CA LEU A 470 47.92 -10.76 25.74
C LEU A 470 48.14 -11.93 24.78
N PRO A 471 48.44 -13.15 25.27
CA PRO A 471 48.62 -14.31 24.39
C PRO A 471 47.42 -14.54 23.47
N PRO A 472 47.62 -14.87 22.18
CA PRO A 472 46.52 -15.11 21.25
C PRO A 472 45.51 -16.16 21.70
N SER A 473 45.94 -17.16 22.47
CA SER A 473 45.07 -18.17 23.08
C SER A 473 44.11 -17.56 24.11
N ALA A 474 44.59 -16.68 24.98
CA ALA A 474 43.79 -15.98 25.97
C ALA A 474 42.82 -14.98 25.32
N LEU A 475 43.22 -14.31 24.22
CA LEU A 475 42.32 -13.48 23.41
C LEU A 475 41.19 -14.30 22.78
N LYS A 476 41.51 -15.48 22.24
CA LYS A 476 40.52 -16.40 21.67
C LYS A 476 39.54 -16.91 22.73
N ALA A 477 40.04 -17.24 23.92
CA ALA A 477 39.22 -17.64 25.06
C ALA A 477 38.29 -16.52 25.53
N LEU A 478 38.81 -15.29 25.69
CA LEU A 478 38.02 -14.11 26.04
C LEU A 478 36.91 -13.86 25.01
N ARG A 479 37.23 -13.90 23.72
CA ARG A 479 36.24 -13.77 22.65
C ARG A 479 35.12 -14.81 22.76
N ARG A 480 35.45 -16.08 23.02
CA ARG A 480 34.45 -17.14 23.20
C ARG A 480 33.59 -16.89 24.44
N ALA A 481 34.20 -16.50 25.55
CA ALA A 481 33.50 -16.23 26.80
C ALA A 481 32.53 -15.05 26.69
N VAL A 482 32.86 -14.01 25.91
CA VAL A 482 31.92 -12.92 25.57
C VAL A 482 30.70 -13.46 24.82
N VAL A 483 30.90 -14.32 23.81
CA VAL A 483 29.80 -14.93 23.05
C VAL A 483 28.92 -15.81 23.93
N GLU A 484 29.52 -16.66 24.77
CA GLU A 484 28.78 -17.53 25.72
C GLU A 484 27.96 -16.69 26.72
N ALA A 485 28.51 -15.60 27.23
CA ALA A 485 27.80 -14.68 28.12
C ALA A 485 26.60 -14.02 27.43
N LEU A 486 26.75 -13.59 26.17
CA LEU A 486 25.66 -12.99 25.38
C LEU A 486 24.54 -13.97 25.02
N GLN A 487 24.87 -15.25 24.86
CA GLN A 487 23.90 -16.31 24.56
C GLN A 487 23.16 -16.81 25.79
N SER A 488 23.79 -16.73 26.97
CA SER A 488 23.20 -17.13 28.25
C SER A 488 22.43 -16.00 28.95
N ALA A 489 22.66 -14.75 28.56
CA ALA A 489 21.91 -13.61 29.08
C ALA A 489 20.42 -13.72 28.71
N PRO A 490 19.49 -13.61 29.68
CA PRO A 490 18.07 -13.67 29.39
C PRO A 490 17.68 -12.59 28.38
N SER A 491 17.04 -13.01 27.30
CA SER A 491 16.35 -12.13 26.36
C SER A 491 15.34 -11.29 27.15
N ALA A 492 15.31 -9.97 26.92
CA ALA A 492 14.15 -9.17 27.32
C ALA A 492 12.94 -9.72 26.54
N SER A 493 12.12 -10.52 27.22
CA SER A 493 11.00 -11.22 26.62
C SER A 493 9.95 -10.20 26.16
N SER A 494 9.82 -10.01 24.85
CA SER A 494 8.57 -9.51 24.28
C SER A 494 7.58 -10.69 24.25
N PRO A 495 6.32 -10.52 24.65
CA PRO A 495 5.33 -11.59 24.56
C PRO A 495 5.11 -11.96 23.09
N SER A 496 5.34 -13.22 22.75
CA SER A 496 4.94 -13.77 21.43
C SER A 496 3.42 -13.72 21.32
N PRO A 497 2.84 -13.19 20.23
CA PRO A 497 1.41 -13.26 20.04
C PRO A 497 1.01 -14.73 19.82
N GLU A 498 0.06 -15.21 20.62
CA GLU A 498 -0.57 -16.51 20.39
C GLU A 498 -1.21 -16.57 18.98
N PRO A 499 -1.30 -17.76 18.38
CA PRO A 499 -2.09 -17.98 17.17
C PRO A 499 -3.52 -17.51 17.39
N MET A 500 -4.08 -16.83 16.39
CA MET A 500 -5.43 -16.28 16.41
C MET A 500 -6.48 -17.36 16.74
N GLN A 501 -6.93 -17.42 17.99
CA GLN A 501 -8.16 -18.10 18.34
C GLN A 501 -9.35 -17.23 17.93
N GLN A 502 -10.40 -17.88 17.39
CA GLN A 502 -11.64 -17.20 17.06
C GLN A 502 -12.23 -16.60 18.34
N ALA A 503 -12.51 -15.28 18.30
CA ALA A 503 -13.15 -14.61 19.41
C ALA A 503 -14.57 -15.16 19.62
N PRO A 504 -15.00 -15.39 20.87
CA PRO A 504 -16.38 -15.74 21.16
C PRO A 504 -17.32 -14.60 20.73
N GLU A 505 -18.49 -14.97 20.22
CA GLU A 505 -19.56 -14.04 19.87
C GLU A 505 -19.99 -13.29 21.14
N ALA A 506 -19.84 -11.96 21.14
CA ALA A 506 -20.32 -11.12 22.22
C ALA A 506 -21.79 -10.74 21.96
N GLU A 507 -22.69 -11.18 22.83
CA GLU A 507 -24.10 -10.80 22.84
C GLU A 507 -24.25 -9.30 23.14
N GLY A 508 -24.77 -8.53 22.16
CA GLY A 508 -25.15 -7.14 22.34
C GLY A 508 -26.58 -7.01 22.87
N THR A 509 -26.78 -6.14 23.85
CA THR A 509 -28.10 -5.83 24.45
C THR A 509 -28.99 -5.01 23.51
N ALA A 510 -30.30 -5.26 23.58
CA ALA A 510 -31.33 -4.70 22.69
C ALA A 510 -31.76 -3.26 23.05
N ALA A 511 -32.00 -2.42 22.04
CA ALA A 511 -32.71 -1.13 22.17
C ALA A 511 -33.51 -0.80 20.88
N ASP A 512 -34.60 -0.04 21.03
CA ASP A 512 -35.68 0.23 20.06
C ASP A 512 -35.33 1.12 18.85
N TYR A 513 -35.92 0.87 17.66
CA TYR A 513 -35.71 1.66 16.42
C TYR A 513 -36.98 1.86 15.57
N SER A 514 -36.95 2.79 14.59
CA SER A 514 -38.09 3.18 13.71
C SER A 514 -37.79 3.21 12.18
N ILE A 515 -38.84 3.13 11.34
CA ILE A 515 -38.85 2.76 9.90
C ILE A 515 -39.27 3.92 8.95
N ARG A 516 -38.73 4.02 7.71
CA ARG A 516 -39.23 4.85 6.57
C ARG A 516 -38.88 4.26 5.18
N ILE A 517 -39.78 4.44 4.19
CA ILE A 517 -39.89 3.77 2.84
C ILE A 517 -40.00 4.83 1.70
N TYR A 518 -39.60 4.52 0.45
CA TYR A 518 -39.84 5.34 -0.77
C TYR A 518 -40.46 4.51 -1.93
N GLN A 519 -41.41 5.10 -2.70
CA GLN A 519 -42.17 4.47 -3.82
C GLN A 519 -41.75 4.94 -5.24
N GLN A 520 -42.14 4.19 -6.28
CA GLN A 520 -41.79 4.41 -7.71
C GLN A 520 -42.28 5.76 -8.28
N GLU A 521 -43.40 6.28 -7.79
CA GLU A 521 -43.94 7.58 -8.23
C GLU A 521 -42.99 8.76 -7.93
N HIS A 522 -42.09 8.61 -6.95
CA HIS A 522 -41.13 9.64 -6.52
C HIS A 522 -39.90 9.77 -7.43
N VAL A 523 -39.59 8.73 -8.22
CA VAL A 523 -38.43 8.70 -9.14
C VAL A 523 -38.84 9.15 -10.55
N ASP A 524 -40.04 8.78 -11.00
CA ASP A 524 -40.62 9.29 -12.25
C ASP A 524 -40.93 10.80 -12.20
N ALA A 525 -41.12 11.35 -10.99
CA ALA A 525 -41.24 12.77 -10.69
C ALA A 525 -39.89 13.51 -10.64
N PHE A 526 -38.80 12.81 -10.32
CA PHE A 526 -37.44 13.38 -10.24
C PHE A 526 -36.87 13.75 -11.62
N LEU A 527 -37.28 13.04 -12.67
CA LEU A 527 -36.68 13.13 -14.02
C LEU A 527 -37.38 14.12 -14.99
N ARG A 528 -38.47 14.79 -14.59
CA ARG A 528 -39.28 15.64 -15.50
C ARG A 528 -39.24 17.16 -15.22
N GLU A 529 -38.46 17.62 -14.23
CA GLU A 529 -38.41 19.00 -13.63
C GLU A 529 -39.76 19.53 -13.07
N PRO A 530 -39.82 20.50 -12.12
CA PRO A 530 -39.01 20.81 -10.93
C PRO A 530 -39.64 20.24 -9.63
N ALA A 531 -38.85 20.15 -8.56
CA ALA A 531 -39.10 19.42 -7.29
C ALA A 531 -40.31 19.88 -6.42
N PRO A 532 -40.70 19.14 -5.33
CA PRO A 532 -40.85 17.68 -5.09
C PRO A 532 -42.23 17.33 -4.44
N PRO A 533 -42.49 16.06 -4.03
CA PRO A 533 -42.35 15.75 -2.59
C PRO A 533 -41.72 14.37 -2.30
N LEU A 534 -40.93 14.31 -1.22
CA LEU A 534 -40.13 13.19 -0.66
C LEU A 534 -38.72 13.06 -1.30
N GLY A 535 -37.83 14.08 -1.20
CA GLY A 535 -36.94 14.33 -0.04
C GLY A 535 -35.86 13.22 0.02
N TRP A 536 -34.54 13.43 0.03
CA TRP A 536 -33.80 14.40 0.82
C TRP A 536 -32.42 14.75 0.23
N VAL A 537 -31.92 14.26 -0.91
CA VAL A 537 -30.57 14.64 -1.42
C VAL A 537 -30.68 15.35 -2.77
N LEU A 538 -30.38 16.65 -2.83
CA LEU A 538 -30.42 17.45 -4.05
C LEU A 538 -29.00 17.88 -4.46
N PRO A 539 -28.63 17.86 -5.76
CA PRO A 539 -27.40 18.51 -6.19
C PRO A 539 -27.37 19.96 -5.74
N LEU A 540 -26.20 20.44 -5.29
CA LEU A 540 -26.02 21.83 -4.84
C LEU A 540 -26.50 22.85 -5.89
N ALA A 541 -26.37 22.53 -7.18
CA ALA A 541 -26.85 23.39 -8.28
C ALA A 541 -28.39 23.52 -8.34
N CYS A 542 -29.14 22.49 -7.92
CA CYS A 542 -30.60 22.52 -7.93
C CYS A 542 -31.17 23.44 -6.84
N ALA A 543 -30.43 23.64 -5.75
CA ALA A 543 -30.85 24.45 -4.61
C ALA A 543 -31.08 25.94 -4.96
N GLN A 544 -30.36 26.48 -5.95
CA GLN A 544 -30.47 27.86 -6.40
C GLN A 544 -31.84 28.18 -7.04
N ARG A 545 -32.63 27.16 -7.39
CA ARG A 545 -33.96 27.31 -7.99
C ARG A 545 -35.10 27.35 -6.96
N GLY A 546 -34.79 27.30 -5.65
CA GLY A 546 -35.74 27.38 -4.54
C GLY A 546 -36.41 26.04 -4.25
N HIS A 547 -36.39 25.60 -2.98
CA HIS A 547 -37.00 24.34 -2.55
C HIS A 547 -37.70 24.51 -1.20
N PRO A 548 -38.97 24.07 -1.04
CA PRO A 548 -39.80 24.42 0.12
C PRO A 548 -39.58 23.56 1.38
N THR A 549 -38.79 22.48 1.31
CA THR A 549 -38.49 21.59 2.46
C THR A 549 -37.00 21.55 2.80
N PRO A 550 -36.62 21.27 4.06
CA PRO A 550 -35.22 21.09 4.45
C PRO A 550 -34.63 19.91 3.67
N ALA A 551 -33.86 20.24 2.64
CA ALA A 551 -33.18 19.28 1.81
C ALA A 551 -31.79 19.02 2.36
N ARG A 552 -31.32 17.78 2.21
CA ARG A 552 -29.89 17.48 2.19
C ARG A 552 -29.36 17.81 0.80
N TYR A 553 -28.13 18.28 0.72
CA TYR A 553 -27.51 18.55 -0.57
C TYR A 553 -26.29 17.67 -0.78
N TRP A 554 -26.10 17.26 -2.02
CA TRP A 554 -24.92 16.54 -2.44
C TRP A 554 -23.83 17.52 -2.86
N ILE A 555 -22.69 17.43 -2.18
CA ILE A 555 -21.44 18.03 -2.61
C ILE A 555 -20.70 16.99 -3.46
N PRO A 556 -20.54 17.23 -4.78
CA PRO A 556 -19.82 16.31 -5.64
C PRO A 556 -18.38 16.14 -5.15
N TRP A 557 -17.75 15.03 -5.51
CA TRP A 557 -16.34 14.82 -5.18
C TRP A 557 -15.50 15.93 -5.85
N VAL A 558 -14.93 16.80 -5.03
CA VAL A 558 -13.98 17.85 -5.44
C VAL A 558 -12.64 17.57 -4.80
N SER A 559 -11.56 17.83 -5.52
CA SER A 559 -10.19 17.49 -5.09
C SER A 559 -9.29 18.69 -5.05
N GLY A 560 -8.21 18.54 -4.29
CA GLY A 560 -7.14 19.51 -4.27
C GLY A 560 -7.42 20.71 -3.37
N PRO A 561 -6.40 21.55 -3.12
CA PRO A 561 -6.48 22.63 -2.13
C PRO A 561 -7.54 23.71 -2.39
N GLY A 562 -8.11 23.81 -3.60
CA GLY A 562 -9.09 24.83 -3.96
C GLY A 562 -10.56 24.38 -3.85
N SER A 563 -10.80 23.15 -3.37
CA SER A 563 -12.14 22.54 -3.33
C SER A 563 -13.09 23.28 -2.38
N VAL A 564 -12.61 23.71 -1.21
CA VAL A 564 -13.38 24.44 -0.20
C VAL A 564 -13.85 25.78 -0.75
N GLU A 565 -12.95 26.53 -1.38
CA GLU A 565 -13.23 27.84 -1.98
C GLU A 565 -14.20 27.72 -3.14
N ALA A 566 -14.09 26.67 -3.97
CA ALA A 566 -14.97 26.43 -5.10
C ALA A 566 -16.45 26.21 -4.68
N ILE A 567 -16.69 25.72 -3.47
CA ILE A 567 -18.02 25.43 -2.95
C ILE A 567 -18.53 26.54 -2.02
N ALA A 568 -17.64 27.30 -1.37
CA ALA A 568 -17.98 28.28 -0.35
C ALA A 568 -19.07 29.28 -0.76
N SER A 569 -18.96 29.91 -1.94
CA SER A 569 -19.94 30.90 -2.42
C SER A 569 -21.35 30.32 -2.59
N LYS A 570 -21.45 29.05 -2.99
CA LYS A 570 -22.73 28.35 -3.11
C LYS A 570 -23.34 28.09 -1.73
N LEU A 571 -22.54 27.66 -0.75
CA LEU A 571 -23.02 27.41 0.61
C LEU A 571 -23.49 28.67 1.32
N GLU A 572 -22.85 29.82 1.07
CA GLU A 572 -23.27 31.12 1.62
C GLU A 572 -24.71 31.47 1.20
N SER A 573 -25.10 31.11 -0.02
CA SER A 573 -26.45 31.33 -0.55
C SER A 573 -27.51 30.32 -0.10
N LEU A 574 -27.10 29.21 0.54
CA LEU A 574 -28.03 28.16 0.98
C LEU A 574 -28.68 28.48 2.34
N PRO A 575 -29.95 28.06 2.55
CA PRO A 575 -30.51 27.96 3.90
C PRO A 575 -29.80 26.86 4.72
N ASP A 576 -30.02 26.84 6.04
CA ASP A 576 -29.52 25.78 6.92
C ASP A 576 -29.88 24.39 6.38
N ALA A 577 -28.88 23.53 6.27
CA ALA A 577 -28.96 22.34 5.44
C ALA A 577 -28.13 21.19 6.03
N GLU A 578 -28.39 19.98 5.55
CA GLU A 578 -27.49 18.84 5.76
C GLU A 578 -26.73 18.55 4.46
N LEU A 579 -25.41 18.49 4.48
CA LEU A 579 -24.55 18.46 3.31
C LEU A 579 -23.78 17.14 3.29
N LEU A 580 -24.05 16.31 2.28
CA LEU A 580 -23.34 15.05 2.08
C LEU A 580 -22.12 15.28 1.20
N CYS A 581 -20.94 15.11 1.80
CA CYS A 581 -19.64 15.31 1.19
C CYS A 581 -18.98 13.97 0.88
N PHE A 582 -18.16 13.95 -0.17
CA PHE A 582 -17.48 12.74 -0.64
C PHE A 582 -15.97 12.81 -0.46
N SER A 583 -15.45 13.91 0.10
CA SER A 583 -14.02 14.07 0.36
C SER A 583 -13.77 14.89 1.64
N TRP A 584 -12.49 15.14 1.94
CA TRP A 584 -12.01 15.73 3.18
C TRP A 584 -12.41 17.21 3.40
N GLU A 585 -12.93 17.89 2.37
CA GLU A 585 -13.45 19.26 2.45
C GLU A 585 -14.54 19.41 3.52
N ALA A 586 -15.26 18.33 3.83
CA ALA A 586 -16.30 18.32 4.87
C ALA A 586 -15.81 18.89 6.20
N LEU A 587 -14.55 18.62 6.57
CA LEU A 587 -13.96 19.07 7.83
C LEU A 587 -13.79 20.59 7.87
N ASP A 588 -13.31 21.20 6.79
CA ASP A 588 -13.11 22.64 6.71
C ASP A 588 -14.42 23.39 6.46
N LEU A 589 -15.32 22.81 5.65
CA LEU A 589 -16.65 23.37 5.42
C LEU A 589 -17.50 23.35 6.71
N ALA A 590 -17.45 22.29 7.51
CA ALA A 590 -18.12 22.23 8.82
C ALA A 590 -17.66 23.32 9.78
N ARG A 591 -16.35 23.59 9.79
CA ARG A 591 -15.77 24.67 10.59
C ARG A 591 -16.15 26.05 10.06
N ARG A 592 -16.15 26.26 8.74
CA ARG A 592 -16.44 27.55 8.11
C ARG A 592 -17.93 27.89 8.13
N PHE A 593 -18.80 26.90 8.04
CA PHE A 593 -20.25 27.08 7.92
C PHE A 593 -21.03 26.30 9.00
N PRO A 594 -20.88 26.65 10.29
CA PRO A 594 -21.44 25.87 11.41
C PRO A 594 -22.97 25.82 11.45
N ARG A 595 -23.66 26.67 10.66
CA ARG A 595 -25.12 26.62 10.49
C ARG A 595 -25.60 25.41 9.69
N HIS A 596 -24.75 24.86 8.81
CA HIS A 596 -25.04 23.63 8.08
C HIS A 596 -24.51 22.42 8.85
N ARG A 597 -25.18 21.29 8.69
CA ARG A 597 -24.71 19.99 9.19
C ARG A 597 -23.97 19.30 8.07
N PHE A 598 -22.75 18.86 8.29
CA PHE A 598 -21.98 18.14 7.29
C PHE A 598 -21.97 16.65 7.63
N ALA A 599 -22.10 15.83 6.61
CA ALA A 599 -21.95 14.39 6.69
C ALA A 599 -21.02 13.91 5.59
N VAL A 600 -20.32 12.81 5.83
CA VAL A 600 -19.46 12.17 4.83
C VAL A 600 -19.99 10.80 4.45
N ASP A 601 -19.94 10.47 3.15
CA ASP A 601 -20.21 9.12 2.63
C ASP A 601 -19.03 8.66 1.78
N GLY A 602 -18.48 7.48 2.11
CA GLY A 602 -17.33 6.91 1.41
C GLY A 602 -16.03 7.72 1.49
N ALA A 603 -16.03 8.90 2.14
CA ALA A 603 -14.93 9.85 2.24
C ALA A 603 -13.97 9.58 3.40
N PHE A 604 -14.39 8.82 4.42
CA PHE A 604 -13.53 8.31 5.51
C PHE A 604 -13.73 6.80 5.71
N ASN A 605 -12.65 6.05 5.93
CA ASN A 605 -12.74 4.64 6.33
C ASN A 605 -13.08 4.60 7.83
N VAL A 606 -14.39 4.69 8.17
CA VAL A 606 -14.87 4.70 9.55
C VAL A 606 -15.32 3.30 9.94
N SER A 607 -14.46 2.56 10.63
CA SER A 607 -14.67 1.15 10.98
C SER A 607 -14.61 0.86 12.48
N ASN A 608 -14.39 1.88 13.30
CA ASN A 608 -14.31 1.80 14.75
C ASN A 608 -14.86 3.08 15.42
N ALA A 609 -15.20 2.97 16.70
CA ALA A 609 -15.82 4.07 17.44
C ALA A 609 -14.86 5.26 17.61
N ARG A 610 -13.55 5.03 17.67
CA ARG A 610 -12.53 6.07 17.83
C ARG A 610 -12.49 6.99 16.60
N ALA A 611 -12.41 6.43 15.40
CA ALA A 611 -12.45 7.20 14.15
C ALA A 611 -13.76 7.99 14.02
N ALA A 612 -14.88 7.39 14.39
CA ALA A 612 -16.19 8.06 14.42
C ALA A 612 -16.20 9.27 15.37
N GLN A 613 -15.60 9.14 16.57
CA GLN A 613 -15.52 10.23 17.54
C GLN A 613 -14.64 11.39 17.08
N VAL A 614 -13.59 11.13 16.30
CA VAL A 614 -12.76 12.19 15.70
C VAL A 614 -13.60 13.05 14.76
N LEU A 615 -14.36 12.42 13.86
CA LEU A 615 -15.24 13.14 12.92
C LEU A 615 -16.37 13.88 13.65
N ALA A 616 -16.99 13.24 14.64
CA ALA A 616 -18.05 13.85 15.43
C ALA A 616 -17.57 15.11 16.17
N ARG A 617 -16.35 15.09 16.74
CA ARG A 617 -15.73 16.27 17.37
C ARG A 617 -15.39 17.38 16.38
N ALA A 618 -15.14 17.03 15.11
CA ALA A 618 -14.98 17.99 14.03
C ALA A 618 -16.32 18.53 13.49
N GLY A 619 -17.47 18.16 14.09
CA GLY A 619 -18.79 18.59 13.64
C GLY A 619 -19.28 17.88 12.37
N VAL A 620 -18.62 16.77 11.99
CA VAL A 620 -18.92 16.01 10.78
C VAL A 620 -19.60 14.69 11.18
N GLY A 621 -20.84 14.51 10.73
CA GLY A 621 -21.51 13.21 10.75
C GLY A 621 -20.94 12.28 9.68
N PHE A 622 -21.27 11.00 9.73
CA PHE A 622 -20.88 10.05 8.69
C PHE A 622 -22.04 9.10 8.40
N ASP A 623 -22.20 8.72 7.14
CA ASP A 623 -23.11 7.68 6.70
C ASP A 623 -22.29 6.40 6.49
N VAL A 624 -22.61 5.33 7.24
CA VAL A 624 -21.74 4.14 7.36
C VAL A 624 -21.86 3.20 6.16
N GLY A 625 -20.91 3.25 5.23
CA GLY A 625 -20.68 2.18 4.26
C GLY A 625 -19.99 0.94 4.87
N LEU A 626 -20.79 -0.02 5.34
CA LEU A 626 -20.55 -1.49 5.41
C LEU A 626 -19.26 -2.12 6.00
N GLU A 627 -18.30 -1.39 6.56
CA GLU A 627 -17.18 -1.99 7.32
C GLU A 627 -17.30 -1.76 8.84
N ALA A 628 -18.49 -2.00 9.41
CA ALA A 628 -18.69 -1.99 10.87
C ALA A 628 -19.46 -3.23 11.35
N PRO A 629 -18.82 -4.41 11.46
CA PRO A 629 -19.40 -5.51 12.22
C PRO A 629 -19.29 -5.17 13.72
N GLY A 630 -20.43 -4.91 14.38
CA GLY A 630 -20.56 -4.86 15.85
C GLY A 630 -19.95 -3.64 16.59
N ALA A 631 -19.02 -2.90 15.98
CA ALA A 631 -18.24 -1.83 16.63
C ALA A 631 -19.02 -0.54 16.98
N LEU A 632 -20.20 -0.32 16.40
CA LEU A 632 -20.98 0.93 16.53
C LEU A 632 -22.31 0.75 17.27
N ALA A 633 -22.48 -0.36 18.01
CA ALA A 633 -23.71 -0.74 18.71
C ALA A 633 -24.19 0.23 19.82
N GLY A 634 -23.53 1.37 20.02
CA GLY A 634 -23.92 2.43 20.95
C GLY A 634 -23.91 3.85 20.36
N ALA A 635 -23.76 4.01 19.05
CA ALA A 635 -23.76 5.33 18.42
C ALA A 635 -25.19 5.86 18.23
N GLN A 636 -25.49 7.05 18.78
CA GLN A 636 -26.83 7.66 18.72
C GLN A 636 -27.32 8.09 17.31
N ARG A 637 -26.61 7.79 16.22
CA ARG A 637 -27.08 8.08 14.85
C ARG A 637 -26.57 7.08 13.79
N VAL A 638 -27.54 6.27 13.30
CA VAL A 638 -27.75 5.73 11.93
C VAL A 638 -26.61 5.00 11.20
N VAL A 639 -26.85 3.72 10.87
CA VAL A 639 -26.13 2.95 9.84
C VAL A 639 -26.96 2.98 8.55
N ARG A 640 -26.39 3.43 7.42
CA ARG A 640 -27.04 3.48 6.10
C ARG A 640 -26.27 2.60 5.13
N VAL A 641 -26.91 1.63 4.51
CA VAL A 641 -26.23 0.69 3.61
C VAL A 641 -26.24 1.27 2.20
N ASN A 642 -25.23 2.07 1.84
CA ASN A 642 -25.01 2.39 0.43
C ASN A 642 -24.73 1.06 -0.31
N PRO A 643 -25.38 0.74 -1.46
CA PRO A 643 -24.92 -0.35 -2.31
C PRO A 643 -23.45 -0.10 -2.59
N LEU A 644 -22.59 -1.00 -2.08
CA LEU A 644 -21.14 -0.79 -2.08
C LEU A 644 -20.70 -0.31 -3.47
N VAL A 645 -20.05 0.86 -3.53
CA VAL A 645 -19.56 1.45 -4.78
C VAL A 645 -18.05 1.46 -4.74
N SER A 646 -17.43 0.92 -5.79
CA SER A 646 -16.03 1.18 -6.05
C SER A 646 -15.94 2.39 -6.97
N SER A 647 -15.47 3.53 -6.46
CA SER A 647 -15.34 4.76 -7.26
C SER A 647 -13.97 4.83 -7.93
N SER A 648 -13.91 5.38 -9.15
CA SER A 648 -12.68 5.62 -9.91
C SER A 648 -12.68 7.02 -10.52
N ARG A 649 -11.50 7.62 -10.63
CA ARG A 649 -11.27 8.87 -11.38
C ARG A 649 -10.70 8.62 -12.77
N PHE A 650 -10.44 7.36 -13.13
CA PHE A 650 -10.10 7.06 -14.51
C PHE A 650 -11.30 7.38 -15.41
N PRO A 651 -11.06 7.93 -16.61
CA PRO A 651 -12.11 8.04 -17.60
C PRO A 651 -12.79 6.68 -17.84
N PRO A 652 -14.09 6.68 -18.21
CA PRO A 652 -14.77 5.44 -18.52
C PRO A 652 -14.08 4.77 -19.71
N PRO A 653 -14.19 3.44 -19.87
CA PRO A 653 -13.68 2.77 -21.06
C PRO A 653 -14.13 3.47 -22.34
N GLU A 654 -13.17 3.71 -23.26
CA GLU A 654 -13.37 4.49 -24.50
C GLU A 654 -14.46 3.94 -25.42
N ASP A 655 -14.84 2.68 -25.19
CA ASP A 655 -15.90 1.99 -25.92
C ASP A 655 -17.32 2.48 -25.60
N GLY A 656 -17.49 3.32 -24.57
CA GLY A 656 -18.77 3.84 -24.14
C GLY A 656 -19.65 2.81 -23.42
N ALA A 657 -19.14 1.60 -23.18
CA ALA A 657 -19.90 0.54 -22.52
C ALA A 657 -20.20 0.92 -21.07
N ARG A 658 -21.43 0.61 -20.63
CA ARG A 658 -21.91 0.86 -19.27
C ARG A 658 -22.07 -0.40 -18.46
N SER A 659 -22.11 -1.57 -19.10
CA SER A 659 -22.32 -2.87 -18.47
C SER A 659 -21.19 -3.83 -18.85
N PHE A 660 -20.67 -4.56 -17.86
CA PHE A 660 -19.50 -5.44 -18.00
C PHE A 660 -19.70 -6.75 -17.25
N ARG A 661 -19.38 -7.88 -17.87
CA ARG A 661 -19.42 -9.22 -17.25
C ARG A 661 -18.02 -9.78 -17.10
N ASN A 662 -17.64 -10.20 -15.91
CA ASN A 662 -16.33 -10.84 -15.70
C ASN A 662 -16.35 -12.34 -16.05
N ASP A 663 -15.19 -13.00 -16.00
CA ASP A 663 -15.00 -14.44 -16.21
C ASP A 663 -15.62 -15.34 -15.12
N CYS A 664 -16.20 -14.78 -14.05
CA CYS A 664 -17.05 -15.49 -13.10
C CYS A 664 -18.56 -15.34 -13.39
N GLY A 665 -18.94 -14.58 -14.41
CA GLY A 665 -20.34 -14.27 -14.72
C GLY A 665 -20.94 -13.13 -13.90
N ASP A 666 -20.16 -12.46 -13.04
CA ASP A 666 -20.63 -11.28 -12.30
C ASP A 666 -20.77 -10.09 -13.27
N VAL A 667 -21.88 -9.37 -13.20
CA VAL A 667 -22.17 -8.20 -14.04
C VAL A 667 -22.02 -6.91 -13.24
N PHE A 668 -21.42 -5.89 -13.85
CA PHE A 668 -21.14 -4.59 -13.25
C PHE A 668 -21.67 -3.45 -14.12
N HIS A 669 -22.18 -2.39 -13.50
CA HIS A 669 -22.63 -1.17 -14.16
C HIS A 669 -21.78 0.05 -13.76
N LEU A 670 -21.42 0.89 -14.74
CA LEU A 670 -20.60 2.08 -14.56
C LEU A 670 -21.44 3.36 -14.67
N HIS A 671 -21.53 4.13 -13.58
CA HIS A 671 -22.32 5.36 -13.52
C HIS A 671 -21.46 6.59 -13.21
N SER A 672 -21.85 7.76 -13.74
CA SER A 672 -21.19 9.03 -13.42
C SER A 672 -21.63 9.53 -12.04
N LEU A 673 -20.67 9.99 -11.23
CA LEU A 673 -20.84 10.53 -9.89
C LEU A 673 -20.20 11.93 -9.78
N GLY A 674 -20.49 12.80 -10.75
CA GLY A 674 -20.15 14.23 -10.63
C GLY A 674 -18.65 14.54 -10.53
N GLY A 675 -17.81 13.80 -11.25
CA GLY A 675 -16.35 13.97 -11.25
C GLY A 675 -15.58 12.65 -11.05
N ALA A 676 -16.26 11.65 -10.51
CA ALA A 676 -15.81 10.26 -10.47
C ALA A 676 -16.82 9.35 -11.20
N TYR A 677 -16.46 8.08 -11.37
CA TYR A 677 -17.36 7.04 -11.84
C TYR A 677 -17.52 5.98 -10.76
N GLY A 678 -18.77 5.63 -10.45
CA GLY A 678 -19.09 4.52 -9.57
C GLY A 678 -19.23 3.23 -10.36
N LEU A 679 -18.54 2.18 -9.93
CA LEU A 679 -18.73 0.83 -10.42
C LEU A 679 -19.60 0.04 -9.42
N PHE A 680 -20.76 -0.39 -9.90
CA PHE A 680 -21.79 -1.08 -9.15
C PHE A 680 -21.85 -2.54 -9.60
N LEU A 681 -21.92 -3.49 -8.67
CA LEU A 681 -22.11 -4.90 -9.01
C LEU A 681 -23.62 -5.20 -9.07
N GLU A 682 -24.11 -5.84 -10.14
CA GLU A 682 -25.52 -6.22 -10.35
C GLU A 682 -25.99 -7.30 -9.35
N ARG A 683 -25.04 -7.95 -8.66
CA ARG A 683 -25.30 -9.06 -7.75
C ARG A 683 -26.03 -8.59 -6.49
N TRP A 684 -27.20 -9.19 -6.28
CA TRP A 684 -27.87 -9.21 -4.99
C TRP A 684 -27.16 -10.14 -4.01
N PRO A 685 -26.97 -9.76 -2.73
CA PRO A 685 -26.38 -10.66 -1.74
C PRO A 685 -27.18 -11.96 -1.68
N ASP A 686 -26.55 -13.13 -1.60
CA ASP A 686 -27.31 -14.40 -1.69
C ASP A 686 -28.12 -14.71 -0.41
N ARG A 687 -27.73 -14.13 0.73
CA ARG A 687 -28.40 -14.28 2.04
C ARG A 687 -28.21 -13.04 2.90
N LEU A 688 -29.18 -12.80 3.76
CA LEU A 688 -29.11 -11.80 4.81
C LEU A 688 -28.22 -12.30 5.96
N PRO A 689 -27.43 -11.43 6.63
CA PRO A 689 -26.74 -11.79 7.85
C PRO A 689 -27.74 -12.31 8.91
N PRO A 690 -27.37 -13.32 9.72
CA PRO A 690 -28.24 -13.79 10.80
C PRO A 690 -28.52 -12.65 11.80
N GLY A 691 -29.80 -12.47 12.15
CA GLY A 691 -30.26 -11.47 13.12
C GLY A 691 -31.78 -11.48 13.27
N THR A 692 -32.28 -11.15 14.46
CA THR A 692 -33.72 -11.19 14.81
C THR A 692 -34.42 -9.83 14.68
N GLY A 693 -33.78 -8.85 14.01
CA GLY A 693 -34.30 -7.49 13.83
C GLY A 693 -34.85 -7.20 12.43
N PRO A 694 -35.64 -6.12 12.25
CA PRO A 694 -36.12 -5.70 10.95
C PRO A 694 -34.96 -5.39 10.00
N ILE A 695 -34.99 -6.01 8.84
CA ILE A 695 -33.97 -5.87 7.81
C ILE A 695 -34.26 -4.59 7.01
N ARG A 696 -33.28 -3.69 6.93
CA ARG A 696 -33.36 -2.48 6.09
C ARG A 696 -32.46 -2.63 4.87
N VAL A 697 -33.09 -2.62 3.70
CA VAL A 697 -32.42 -2.86 2.41
C VAL A 697 -32.54 -1.59 1.57
N ASP A 698 -31.41 -0.98 1.24
CA ASP A 698 -31.33 0.09 0.23
C ASP A 698 -31.05 -0.58 -1.11
N ALA A 699 -32.00 -0.46 -2.05
CA ALA A 699 -32.04 -1.25 -3.27
C ALA A 699 -32.00 -0.36 -4.52
N TRP A 700 -31.12 -0.72 -5.46
CA TRP A 700 -30.94 -0.03 -6.73
C TRP A 700 -31.45 -0.92 -7.86
N VAL A 701 -32.39 -0.41 -8.66
CA VAL A 701 -32.94 -1.13 -9.82
C VAL A 701 -31.98 -0.95 -11.00
N PRO A 702 -31.39 -2.03 -11.55
CA PRO A 702 -30.49 -1.92 -12.69
C PRO A 702 -31.18 -1.31 -13.93
N PRO A 703 -30.48 -0.48 -14.72
CA PRO A 703 -30.99 0.04 -15.98
C PRO A 703 -31.35 -1.10 -16.93
N GLY A 704 -32.57 -1.07 -17.47
CA GLY A 704 -33.09 -2.10 -18.38
C GLY A 704 -33.80 -3.26 -17.67
N GLU A 705 -33.73 -3.35 -16.35
CA GLU A 705 -34.56 -4.29 -15.58
C GLU A 705 -35.92 -3.65 -15.26
N SER A 706 -37.00 -4.41 -15.49
CA SER A 706 -38.33 -3.99 -15.06
C SER A 706 -38.41 -3.95 -13.54
N VAL A 707 -38.93 -2.84 -13.00
CA VAL A 707 -39.16 -2.67 -11.56
C VAL A 707 -39.97 -3.83 -10.97
N ALA A 708 -40.93 -4.39 -11.73
CA ALA A 708 -41.72 -5.54 -11.29
C ALA A 708 -40.87 -6.80 -11.14
N ILE A 709 -39.92 -7.02 -12.07
CA ILE A 709 -38.99 -8.16 -12.04
C ILE A 709 -37.99 -8.00 -10.90
N PHE A 710 -37.44 -6.79 -10.71
CA PHE A 710 -36.57 -6.47 -9.59
C PHE A 710 -37.27 -6.61 -8.23
N ALA A 711 -38.49 -6.09 -8.11
CA ALA A 711 -39.30 -6.20 -6.90
C ALA A 711 -39.67 -7.65 -6.58
N GLN A 712 -39.95 -8.47 -7.60
CA GLN A 712 -40.21 -9.89 -7.42
C GLN A 712 -38.94 -10.63 -6.98
N ARG A 713 -37.78 -10.37 -7.60
CA ARG A 713 -36.48 -10.90 -7.15
C ARG A 713 -36.14 -10.50 -5.72
N LEU A 714 -36.34 -9.23 -5.36
CA LEU A 714 -36.11 -8.72 -4.01
C LEU A 714 -37.05 -9.39 -3.00
N ARG A 715 -38.31 -9.58 -3.36
CA ARG A 715 -39.32 -10.28 -2.55
C ARG A 715 -38.95 -11.75 -2.35
N ASP A 716 -38.61 -12.46 -3.41
CA ASP A 716 -38.22 -13.88 -3.37
C ASP A 716 -36.93 -14.04 -2.55
N TRP A 717 -36.01 -13.10 -2.68
CA TRP A 717 -34.80 -13.03 -1.87
C TRP A 717 -35.10 -12.83 -0.37
N LEU A 718 -35.94 -11.86 -0.02
CA LEU A 718 -36.38 -11.61 1.37
C LEU A 718 -37.12 -12.82 1.97
N LEU A 719 -37.86 -13.56 1.15
CA LEU A 719 -38.61 -14.75 1.55
C LEU A 719 -37.76 -16.03 1.61
N SER A 720 -36.58 -16.04 0.97
CA SER A 720 -35.63 -17.17 0.99
C SER A 720 -34.76 -17.25 2.26
N ALA A 721 -34.85 -16.26 3.15
CA ALA A 721 -34.16 -16.26 4.43
C ALA A 721 -34.68 -17.41 5.33
N PRO A 722 -33.79 -18.23 5.94
CA PRO A 722 -34.24 -19.25 6.88
C PRO A 722 -34.95 -18.55 8.04
N ARG A 723 -36.23 -18.86 8.23
CA ARG A 723 -36.98 -18.57 9.46
C ARG A 723 -36.39 -19.45 10.57
N ALA A 724 -35.22 -19.10 11.08
CA ALA A 724 -34.62 -19.77 12.22
C ALA A 724 -35.24 -19.21 13.51
N CYS A 725 -36.36 -19.84 13.88
CA CYS A 725 -37.05 -19.89 15.18
C CYS A 725 -37.48 -18.58 15.88
N ALA A 726 -38.64 -18.74 16.53
CA ALA A 726 -39.35 -17.77 17.35
C ALA A 726 -38.58 -17.35 18.61
#